data_AF-A0A919H6G6-F1
#
_entry.id   AF-A0A919H6G6-F1
#
_cell.length_a   1.000
_cell.length_b   1.000
_cell.length_c   1.000
_cell.angle_alpha   90.00
_cell.angle_beta   90.00
_cell.angle_gamma   90.00
#
_symmetry.space_group_name_H-M   'P 1'
#
loop_
_entity.id
_entity.type
_entity.pdbx_description
1 polymer ?
#
loop_
_entity_poly.entity_id
_entity_poly.type
_entity_poly.pdbx_seq_one_letter_code
_entity_poly.pdbx_strand_id
1 'polypeptide(L)'
;MTAPDTATRPLSPDVEQAEAAIVEHYARLVRLAYLVLPPALGRNRRVLTAHSLVQRALPRGRRASESDTAAAVRGGVPGQRGGVDDSGYPYVRLRVLRAALEAGIPLTFRALPRRAQLPPVLPQVWGLRLFPRSGGAEELALDQWLATLDGPGRAACVLRALERLAEPEVLRVLTEAGVADPAAAVAGSGDPAHDSLFASPEFDPCVLQARPTDLLRRRRLTRAGIAAGAALAVCGALLALPGGGWGSDGPAAPPYARNAAAEQALDPGKLVRAAPALWRTSSRTDFSAWPARGDRADDAELLRRALAVWARPGSSVVVSATPGTPPGPPMGPPQLLFAGAVDQAVVVLLYDGLRVVRYAEPRAGTAGAALDFARTDGASSDTATALVLSRTDGNVRYLTAPWVTGAALRDLLKPGEAAAALKLTPDGVTPPLAGPAPAGSCTSWNAVALTGDGATRLVTDLGELTAARLTAGAPGAERDVTEAAELGDWSRIACLLPSVRSHGVRTVNAWTYAKQPLPEGDGTAAWLCTRAETWQGQADRVQAQFLAPGAPLAAQAAKSEGSAACGPREPRVLAGVLWKSRAGQWYVLAAGSAQFASLSVSGAGVSGSANGNRLAVKAPEGAQVDLSGKLTDGSKAGVLR
;
A
#
# COMPACT_ATOMS: atom_id res chain seq x y z
N MET A 1 37.13 85.40 3.49
CA MET A 1 35.82 85.79 2.96
C MET A 1 35.19 84.57 2.29
N THR A 2 34.07 84.13 2.84
CA THR A 2 33.01 83.25 2.29
C THR A 2 32.53 83.76 0.91
N ALA A 3 31.97 83.02 -0.05
CA ALA A 3 31.42 81.65 -0.26
C ALA A 3 31.61 81.31 -1.77
N PRO A 4 30.84 80.44 -2.50
CA PRO A 4 29.98 79.27 -2.20
C PRO A 4 30.50 78.02 -3.00
N ASP A 5 29.88 76.85 -3.17
CA ASP A 5 28.49 76.46 -3.22
C ASP A 5 28.35 74.94 -2.96
N THR A 6 27.32 74.58 -2.21
CA THR A 6 27.09 73.21 -1.74
C THR A 6 26.15 72.56 -2.74
N ALA A 7 26.65 71.59 -3.52
CA ALA A 7 25.80 70.81 -4.40
C ALA A 7 24.70 70.08 -3.59
N THR A 8 23.47 70.58 -3.70
CA THR A 8 22.27 69.99 -3.13
C THR A 8 22.12 68.57 -3.66
N ARG A 9 22.37 67.57 -2.81
CA ARG A 9 22.10 66.17 -3.12
C ARG A 9 20.58 66.02 -3.29
N PRO A 10 20.06 65.48 -4.40
CA PRO A 10 18.62 65.31 -4.57
C PRO A 10 18.08 64.43 -3.44
N LEU A 11 17.04 64.91 -2.77
CA LEU A 11 16.35 64.18 -1.72
C LEU A 11 15.83 62.87 -2.31
N SER A 12 16.05 61.75 -1.63
CA SER A 12 15.47 60.48 -2.04
C SER A 12 13.94 60.61 -2.04
N PRO A 13 13.24 60.15 -3.10
CA PRO A 13 11.78 60.20 -3.14
C PRO A 13 11.21 59.38 -1.98
N ASP A 14 9.99 59.73 -1.57
CA ASP A 14 9.27 58.98 -0.54
C ASP A 14 9.05 57.53 -1.01
N VAL A 15 8.95 56.59 -0.06
CA VAL A 15 8.78 55.16 -0.35
C VAL A 15 7.53 54.94 -1.20
N GLU A 16 6.45 55.67 -0.92
CA GLU A 16 5.20 55.62 -1.68
C GLU A 16 5.37 56.06 -3.14
N GLN A 17 6.19 57.08 -3.41
CA GLN A 17 6.48 57.54 -4.77
C GLN A 17 7.35 56.55 -5.55
N ALA A 18 8.31 55.92 -4.89
CA ALA A 18 9.13 54.86 -5.49
C ALA A 18 8.32 53.58 -5.76
N GLU A 19 7.36 53.26 -4.88
CA GLU A 19 6.43 52.14 -5.07
C GLU A 19 5.47 52.40 -6.23
N ALA A 20 4.84 53.59 -6.28
CA ALA A 20 3.99 54.00 -7.39
C ALA A 20 4.73 53.92 -8.73
N ALA A 21 5.97 54.41 -8.79
CA ALA A 21 6.80 54.33 -10.00
C ALA A 21 7.15 52.89 -10.42
N ILE A 22 7.35 51.98 -9.46
CA ILE A 22 7.56 50.55 -9.77
C ILE A 22 6.29 49.93 -10.32
N VAL A 23 5.13 50.22 -9.74
CA VAL A 23 3.84 49.66 -10.19
C VAL A 23 3.48 50.17 -11.58
N GLU A 24 3.61 51.48 -11.80
CA GLU A 24 3.25 52.12 -13.07
C GLU A 24 4.19 51.73 -14.22
N HIS A 25 5.50 51.59 -13.94
CA HIS A 25 6.51 51.33 -14.97
C HIS A 25 7.17 49.95 -14.84
N TYR A 26 6.51 48.98 -14.21
CA TYR A 26 7.09 47.67 -13.88
C TYR A 26 7.69 46.98 -15.11
N ALA A 27 6.89 46.81 -16.18
CA ALA A 27 7.33 46.12 -17.39
C ALA A 27 8.52 46.84 -18.06
N ARG A 28 8.51 48.17 -18.06
CA ARG A 28 9.59 49.00 -18.61
C ARG A 28 10.88 48.85 -17.81
N LEU A 29 10.81 48.84 -16.47
CA LEU A 29 11.95 48.63 -15.58
C LEU A 29 12.53 47.22 -15.67
N VAL A 30 11.68 46.19 -15.82
CA VAL A 30 12.12 44.80 -16.01
C VAL A 30 12.81 44.65 -17.37
N ARG A 31 12.28 45.28 -18.43
CA ARG A 31 12.90 45.31 -19.77
C ARG A 31 14.27 45.97 -19.72
N LEU A 32 14.41 47.10 -19.04
CA LEU A 32 15.70 47.75 -18.80
C LEU A 32 16.68 46.80 -18.10
N ALA A 33 16.29 46.20 -16.98
CA ALA A 33 17.16 45.28 -16.24
C ALA A 33 17.58 44.07 -17.08
N TYR A 34 16.64 43.44 -17.81
CA TYR A 34 16.88 42.26 -18.61
C TYR A 34 17.89 42.51 -19.75
N LEU A 35 17.81 43.67 -20.40
CA LEU A 35 18.69 44.06 -21.50
C LEU A 35 20.11 44.41 -21.04
N VAL A 36 20.26 45.00 -19.85
CA VAL A 36 21.58 45.32 -19.28
C VAL A 36 22.29 44.08 -18.75
N LEU A 37 21.56 43.12 -18.19
CA LEU A 37 22.11 41.88 -17.65
C LEU A 37 22.85 41.07 -18.73
N PRO A 38 24.01 40.46 -18.40
CA PRO A 38 24.82 39.77 -19.39
C PRO A 38 24.13 38.51 -19.94
N PRO A 39 24.29 38.20 -21.24
CA PRO A 39 23.71 37.00 -21.86
C PRO A 39 24.26 35.70 -21.26
N ALA A 40 25.46 35.73 -20.67
CA ALA A 40 26.09 34.62 -19.96
C ALA A 40 25.25 34.06 -18.79
N LEU A 41 24.30 34.84 -18.24
CA LEU A 41 23.37 34.33 -17.22
C LEU A 41 22.39 33.30 -17.80
N GLY A 42 22.20 33.27 -19.12
CA GLY A 42 21.19 32.48 -19.80
C GLY A 42 19.79 33.06 -19.64
N ARG A 43 18.95 32.96 -20.67
CA ARG A 43 17.63 33.61 -20.76
C ARG A 43 16.76 33.43 -19.51
N ASN A 44 16.62 32.19 -19.03
CA ASN A 44 15.78 31.87 -17.87
C ASN A 44 16.23 32.56 -16.58
N ARG A 45 17.55 32.56 -16.30
CA ARG A 45 18.07 33.19 -15.08
C ARG A 45 18.06 34.70 -15.22
N ARG A 46 18.37 35.22 -16.42
CA ARG A 46 18.38 36.64 -16.76
C ARG A 46 17.01 37.28 -16.50
N VAL A 47 15.91 36.64 -16.93
CA VAL A 47 14.54 37.09 -16.66
C VAL A 47 14.23 37.14 -15.16
N LEU A 48 14.46 36.05 -14.43
CA LEU A 48 14.13 36.00 -13.01
C LEU A 48 14.98 36.98 -12.18
N THR A 49 16.25 37.16 -12.57
CA THR A 49 17.11 38.19 -11.98
C THR A 49 16.55 39.58 -12.25
N ALA A 50 16.16 39.90 -13.50
CA ALA A 50 15.58 41.19 -13.84
C ALA A 50 14.36 41.54 -12.97
N HIS A 51 13.39 40.62 -12.85
CA HIS A 51 12.22 40.82 -11.96
C HIS A 51 12.63 41.04 -10.50
N SER A 52 13.60 40.27 -10.01
CA SER A 52 14.06 40.41 -8.63
C SER A 52 14.78 41.72 -8.36
N LEU A 53 15.51 42.27 -9.34
CA LEU A 53 16.20 43.54 -9.19
C LEU A 53 15.19 44.69 -9.12
N VAL A 54 14.15 44.66 -9.95
CA VAL A 54 13.07 45.66 -9.92
C VAL A 54 12.29 45.59 -8.61
N GLN A 55 11.91 44.40 -8.14
CA GLN A 55 11.19 44.25 -6.86
C GLN A 55 12.04 44.68 -5.64
N ARG A 56 13.37 44.66 -5.76
CA ARG A 56 14.30 45.10 -4.71
C ARG A 56 14.66 46.59 -4.82
N ALA A 57 14.11 47.32 -5.79
CA ALA A 57 14.40 48.72 -6.05
C ALA A 57 13.63 49.70 -5.15
N LEU A 58 12.86 49.21 -4.17
CA LEU A 58 12.22 50.03 -3.13
C LEU A 58 13.24 50.54 -2.09
N PRO A 59 13.21 51.84 -1.73
CA PRO A 59 14.13 52.41 -0.76
C PRO A 59 13.99 51.68 0.58
N ARG A 60 15.12 51.34 1.22
CA ARG A 60 15.07 50.75 2.56
C ARG A 60 14.79 51.88 3.53
N GLY A 61 13.59 51.89 4.13
CA GLY A 61 13.25 52.80 5.21
C GLY A 61 14.32 52.78 6.29
N ARG A 62 14.93 53.93 6.54
CA ARG A 62 15.86 54.12 7.65
C ARG A 62 15.01 53.99 8.92
N ARG A 63 15.16 52.88 9.66
CA ARG A 63 14.75 52.87 11.08
C ARG A 63 15.41 54.08 11.71
N ALA A 64 14.59 55.03 12.15
CA ALA A 64 15.00 56.13 12.96
C ALA A 64 15.83 55.56 14.12
N SER A 65 17.06 56.05 14.23
CA SER A 65 17.84 55.93 15.45
C SER A 65 17.11 56.76 16.50
N GLU A 66 16.44 56.11 17.43
CA GLU A 66 16.16 56.70 18.73
C GLU A 66 17.50 56.98 19.42
N SER A 67 17.95 58.23 19.37
CA SER A 67 18.68 58.96 20.41
C SER A 67 19.21 60.26 19.81
N ASP A 68 18.44 61.36 19.86
CA ASP A 68 18.73 62.43 20.84
C ASP A 68 17.73 63.59 20.76
N THR A 69 17.25 63.95 21.96
CA THR A 69 16.67 65.23 22.39
C THR A 69 15.30 65.70 21.87
N ALA A 70 14.43 65.91 22.86
CA ALA A 70 13.09 66.46 22.80
C ALA A 70 13.01 67.92 22.32
N ALA A 71 11.96 68.25 21.57
CA ALA A 71 11.14 69.45 21.80
C ALA A 71 9.80 69.32 21.06
N ALA A 72 8.73 69.54 21.80
CA ALA A 72 7.35 69.58 21.33
C ALA A 72 7.12 70.72 20.31
N VAL A 73 6.05 70.60 19.51
CA VAL A 73 4.92 71.55 19.40
C VAL A 73 4.19 71.45 18.04
N ARG A 74 2.92 71.04 18.15
CA ARG A 74 1.70 71.48 17.42
C ARG A 74 1.67 71.50 15.87
N GLY A 75 0.81 70.62 15.33
CA GLY A 75 -0.49 71.01 14.79
C GLY A 75 -0.55 71.70 13.43
N GLY A 76 -1.12 71.01 12.43
CA GLY A 76 -1.64 71.61 11.20
C GLY A 76 -1.93 70.59 10.10
N VAL A 77 -3.21 70.43 9.75
CA VAL A 77 -3.75 69.65 8.60
C VAL A 77 -4.38 70.68 7.64
N PRO A 78 -4.67 70.41 6.35
CA PRO A 78 -3.88 69.82 5.26
C PRO A 78 -3.70 70.83 4.09
N GLY A 79 -2.64 70.71 3.29
CA GLY A 79 -2.37 71.60 2.15
C GLY A 79 -2.40 70.89 0.80
N GLN A 80 -3.39 71.23 -0.03
CA GLN A 80 -3.55 70.81 -1.43
C GLN A 80 -2.59 71.61 -2.35
N ARG A 81 -1.78 70.93 -3.19
CA ARG A 81 -1.06 71.40 -4.42
C ARG A 81 -0.17 70.23 -4.88
N GLY A 82 -0.22 69.71 -6.10
CA GLY A 82 -0.36 70.38 -7.38
C GLY A 82 1.03 70.69 -7.94
N GLY A 83 1.53 69.88 -8.88
CA GLY A 83 2.73 70.16 -9.67
C GLY A 83 3.81 69.07 -9.62
N VAL A 84 3.88 68.32 -10.73
CA VAL A 84 5.00 67.49 -11.23
C VAL A 84 6.34 67.72 -10.51
N ASP A 85 6.81 66.71 -9.78
CA ASP A 85 8.19 66.27 -10.00
C ASP A 85 8.24 64.74 -9.97
N ASP A 86 8.49 64.23 -11.16
CA ASP A 86 8.53 62.84 -11.61
C ASP A 86 9.80 62.16 -11.07
N SER A 87 10.05 62.29 -9.76
CA SER A 87 11.32 61.92 -9.12
C SER A 87 11.42 60.43 -8.79
N GLY A 88 10.28 59.74 -8.67
CA GLY A 88 10.21 58.32 -8.35
C GLY A 88 10.79 57.43 -9.45
N TYR A 89 10.43 57.67 -10.71
CA TYR A 89 10.87 56.82 -11.83
C TYR A 89 12.37 56.94 -12.15
N PRO A 90 12.97 58.15 -12.30
CA PRO A 90 14.41 58.31 -12.50
C PRO A 90 15.23 57.71 -11.34
N TYR A 91 14.75 57.85 -10.09
CA TYR A 91 15.39 57.24 -8.92
C TYR A 91 15.38 55.71 -8.99
N VAL A 92 14.23 55.10 -9.25
CA VAL A 92 14.08 53.65 -9.37
C VAL A 92 14.88 53.12 -10.56
N ARG A 93 14.84 53.81 -11.71
CA ARG A 93 15.63 53.50 -12.91
C ARG A 93 17.12 53.44 -12.60
N LEU A 94 17.66 54.47 -11.93
CA LEU A 94 19.07 54.50 -11.55
C LEU A 94 19.45 53.32 -10.65
N ARG A 95 18.59 52.97 -9.70
CA ARG A 95 18.84 51.85 -8.78
C ARG A 95 18.78 50.49 -9.47
N VAL A 96 17.81 50.29 -10.36
CA VAL A 96 17.70 49.07 -11.17
C VAL A 96 18.91 48.95 -12.09
N LEU A 97 19.31 50.04 -12.75
CA LEU A 97 20.47 50.07 -13.64
C LEU A 97 21.77 49.70 -12.90
N ARG A 98 22.01 50.33 -11.74
CA ARG A 98 23.17 50.03 -10.89
C ARG A 98 23.18 48.57 -10.47
N ALA A 99 22.03 48.04 -10.03
CA ALA A 99 21.94 46.65 -9.60
C ALA A 99 22.13 45.65 -10.76
N ALA A 100 21.67 45.99 -11.98
CA ALA A 100 21.88 45.17 -13.17
C ALA A 100 23.36 45.15 -13.60
N LEU A 101 24.04 46.30 -13.55
CA LEU A 101 25.49 46.39 -13.77
C LEU A 101 26.28 45.58 -12.73
N GLU A 102 25.92 45.69 -11.46
CA GLU A 102 26.54 44.91 -10.37
C GLU A 102 26.34 43.40 -10.53
N ALA A 103 25.13 42.97 -10.94
CA ALA A 103 24.82 41.57 -11.18
C ALA A 103 25.64 40.97 -12.34
N GLY A 104 26.13 41.81 -13.25
CA GLY A 104 26.98 41.40 -14.38
C GLY A 104 28.47 41.32 -14.07
N ILE A 105 28.92 41.76 -12.88
CA ILE A 105 30.33 41.69 -12.50
C ILE A 105 30.72 40.22 -12.23
N PRO A 106 31.79 39.69 -12.85
CA PRO A 106 32.27 38.34 -12.57
C PRO A 106 32.59 38.14 -11.09
N LEU A 107 32.10 37.02 -10.52
CA LEU A 107 32.46 36.64 -9.17
C LEU A 107 33.93 36.21 -9.14
N THR A 108 34.74 36.90 -8.35
CA THR A 108 36.12 36.49 -8.06
C THR A 108 36.19 35.96 -6.63
N PHE A 109 37.11 35.03 -6.37
CA PHE A 109 37.24 34.41 -5.04
C PHE A 109 37.63 35.41 -3.92
N ARG A 110 38.06 36.63 -4.29
CA ARG A 110 38.56 37.66 -3.37
C ARG A 110 37.49 38.65 -2.91
N ALA A 111 36.28 38.60 -3.46
CA ALA A 111 35.20 39.53 -3.11
C ALA A 111 33.93 38.78 -2.72
N LEU A 112 33.27 39.25 -1.65
CA LEU A 112 31.96 38.74 -1.26
C LEU A 112 30.91 39.10 -2.32
N PRO A 113 30.01 38.18 -2.69
CA PRO A 113 28.99 38.45 -3.69
C PRO A 113 28.06 39.55 -3.21
N ARG A 114 27.77 40.53 -4.09
CA ARG A 114 26.79 41.57 -3.79
C ARG A 114 25.39 40.99 -3.83
N ARG A 115 24.44 41.65 -3.14
CA ARG A 115 23.04 41.19 -3.10
C ARG A 115 22.40 41.03 -4.48
N ALA A 116 22.83 41.83 -5.47
CA ALA A 116 22.36 41.74 -6.86
C ALA A 116 22.85 40.48 -7.60
N GLN A 117 23.94 39.85 -7.12
CA GLN A 117 24.55 38.65 -7.70
C GLN A 117 23.99 37.35 -7.09
N LEU A 118 23.29 37.44 -5.96
CA LEU A 118 22.66 36.31 -5.30
C LEU A 118 21.39 35.87 -6.04
N PRO A 119 21.10 34.55 -6.11
CA PRO A 119 19.91 34.04 -6.77
C PRO A 119 18.62 34.65 -6.17
N PRO A 120 17.59 34.87 -7.00
CA PRO A 120 16.36 35.51 -6.55
C PRO A 120 15.57 34.59 -5.61
N VAL A 121 15.09 35.14 -4.49
CA VAL A 121 14.16 34.47 -3.57
C VAL A 121 12.73 34.82 -3.99
N LEU A 122 12.38 34.50 -5.23
CA LEU A 122 11.00 34.60 -5.72
C LEU A 122 10.25 33.34 -5.27
N PRO A 123 8.95 33.42 -4.94
CA PRO A 123 8.17 32.23 -4.62
C PRO A 123 8.23 31.25 -5.80
N GLN A 124 8.73 30.05 -5.55
CA GLN A 124 8.84 28.98 -6.56
C GLN A 124 7.75 27.95 -6.31
N VAL A 125 6.95 27.66 -7.33
CA VAL A 125 6.00 26.55 -7.29
C VAL A 125 6.76 25.25 -7.55
N TRP A 126 6.71 24.33 -6.58
CA TRP A 126 7.41 23.07 -6.69
C TRP A 126 6.93 22.27 -7.92
N GLY A 127 7.86 21.89 -8.79
CA GLY A 127 7.58 21.13 -10.01
C GLY A 127 7.37 21.96 -11.28
N LEU A 128 7.20 23.28 -11.19
CA LEU A 128 7.05 24.19 -12.32
C LEU A 128 8.24 25.17 -12.44
N ARG A 129 8.62 25.51 -13.66
CA ARG A 129 9.64 26.51 -13.97
C ARG A 129 9.09 27.53 -14.96
N LEU A 130 9.34 28.80 -14.71
CA LEU A 130 8.99 29.89 -15.62
C LEU A 130 10.06 30.01 -16.71
N PHE A 131 9.61 30.09 -17.97
CA PHE A 131 10.43 30.32 -19.15
C PHE A 131 9.94 31.58 -19.87
N PRO A 132 10.83 32.47 -20.35
CA PRO A 132 10.40 33.54 -21.26
C PRO A 132 9.77 32.94 -22.52
N ARG A 133 8.81 33.66 -23.10
CA ARG A 133 8.35 33.36 -24.46
C ARG A 133 9.55 33.46 -25.41
N SER A 134 9.66 32.51 -26.34
CA SER A 134 10.62 32.60 -27.44
C SER A 134 10.10 33.59 -28.47
N GLY A 135 10.74 34.75 -28.62
CA GLY A 135 10.46 35.70 -29.70
C GLY A 135 11.06 35.27 -31.04
N GLY A 136 10.67 36.00 -32.09
CA GLY A 136 11.05 35.73 -33.47
C GLY A 136 12.51 36.09 -33.78
N ALA A 137 12.82 36.23 -35.07
CA ALA A 137 14.17 36.55 -35.55
C ALA A 137 14.68 37.90 -35.03
N GLU A 138 13.79 38.86 -34.77
CA GLU A 138 14.12 40.18 -34.23
C GLU A 138 14.67 40.14 -32.79
N GLU A 139 14.08 39.33 -31.90
CA GLU A 139 14.63 39.15 -30.54
C GLU A 139 16.03 38.52 -30.59
N LEU A 140 16.22 37.52 -31.47
CA LEU A 140 17.52 36.86 -31.59
C LEU A 140 18.59 37.83 -32.12
N ALA A 141 18.25 38.67 -33.09
CA ALA A 141 19.14 39.70 -33.61
C ALA A 141 19.52 40.73 -32.53
N LEU A 142 18.54 41.19 -31.74
CA LEU A 142 18.78 42.12 -30.63
C LEU A 142 19.66 41.49 -29.53
N ASP A 143 19.39 40.24 -29.14
CA ASP A 143 20.19 39.50 -28.16
C ASP A 143 21.65 39.30 -28.64
N GLN A 144 21.84 38.96 -29.92
CA GLN A 144 23.17 38.77 -30.52
C GLN A 144 23.96 40.07 -30.56
N TRP A 145 23.33 41.17 -30.95
CA TRP A 145 23.96 42.47 -30.98
C TRP A 145 24.31 42.98 -29.57
N LEU A 146 23.39 42.90 -28.61
CA LEU A 146 23.69 43.27 -27.22
C LEU A 146 24.81 42.42 -26.61
N ALA A 147 24.97 41.17 -27.06
CA ALA A 147 26.06 40.32 -26.61
C ALA A 147 27.45 40.79 -27.08
N THR A 148 27.55 41.63 -28.12
CA THR A 148 28.83 42.23 -28.54
C THR A 148 29.25 43.40 -27.67
N LEU A 149 28.34 43.96 -26.88
CA LEU A 149 28.58 45.09 -25.99
C LEU A 149 28.96 44.62 -24.58
N ASP A 150 29.79 45.39 -23.88
CA ASP A 150 30.06 45.19 -22.46
C ASP A 150 28.91 45.72 -21.58
N GLY A 151 29.00 45.54 -20.25
CA GLY A 151 27.92 45.93 -19.32
C GLY A 151 27.54 47.42 -19.42
N PRO A 152 28.52 48.35 -19.30
CA PRO A 152 28.29 49.77 -19.51
C PRO A 152 27.77 50.14 -20.91
N GLY A 153 28.29 49.53 -21.97
CA GLY A 153 27.83 49.77 -23.34
C GLY A 153 26.36 49.36 -23.56
N ARG A 154 25.93 48.20 -23.01
CA ARG A 154 24.51 47.81 -23.00
C ARG A 154 23.64 48.80 -22.23
N ALA A 155 24.12 49.27 -21.07
CA ALA A 155 23.41 50.26 -20.28
C ALA A 155 23.22 51.59 -21.04
N ALA A 156 24.27 52.09 -21.70
CA ALA A 156 24.21 53.29 -22.52
C ALA A 156 23.21 53.13 -23.68
N CYS A 157 23.26 51.99 -24.38
CA CYS A 157 22.33 51.67 -25.45
C CYS A 157 20.87 51.67 -24.98
N VAL A 158 20.56 50.97 -23.87
CA VAL A 158 19.20 50.90 -23.32
C VAL A 158 18.70 52.27 -22.88
N LEU A 159 19.54 53.11 -22.27
CA LEU A 159 19.15 54.47 -21.88
C LEU A 159 18.85 55.37 -23.09
N ARG A 160 19.51 55.15 -24.23
CA ARG A 160 19.24 55.89 -25.47
C ARG A 160 18.00 55.35 -26.19
N ALA A 161 17.94 54.04 -26.43
CA ALA A 161 16.91 53.43 -27.27
C ALA A 161 15.58 53.18 -26.54
N LEU A 162 15.62 52.68 -25.29
CA LEU A 162 14.43 52.37 -24.50
C LEU A 162 13.95 53.56 -23.65
N GLU A 163 14.89 54.31 -23.06
CA GLU A 163 14.56 55.45 -22.20
C GLU A 163 14.49 56.79 -22.96
N ARG A 164 14.99 56.83 -24.21
CA ARG A 164 14.99 58.02 -25.09
C ARG A 164 15.63 59.25 -24.46
N LEU A 165 16.66 59.04 -23.63
CA LEU A 165 17.38 60.12 -22.97
C LEU A 165 18.37 60.78 -23.93
N ALA A 166 18.49 62.09 -23.83
CA ALA A 166 19.52 62.83 -24.54
C ALA A 166 20.92 62.44 -24.01
N GLU A 167 21.93 62.48 -24.88
CA GLU A 167 23.30 62.06 -24.55
C GLU A 167 23.87 62.66 -23.26
N PRO A 168 23.72 63.97 -22.96
CA PRO A 168 24.19 64.55 -21.69
C PRO A 168 23.55 63.89 -20.46
N GLU A 169 22.28 63.48 -20.58
CA GLU A 169 21.56 62.82 -19.51
C GLU A 169 21.95 61.35 -19.36
N VAL A 170 22.24 60.65 -20.46
CA VAL A 170 22.81 59.29 -20.43
C VAL A 170 24.14 59.29 -19.69
N LEU A 171 25.04 60.22 -20.03
CA LEU A 171 26.34 60.37 -19.35
C LEU A 171 26.16 60.62 -17.85
N ARG A 172 25.21 61.49 -17.48
CA ARG A 172 24.87 61.75 -16.08
C ARG A 172 24.40 60.49 -15.35
N VAL A 173 23.44 59.75 -15.91
CA VAL A 173 22.89 58.54 -15.30
C VAL A 173 23.94 57.43 -15.17
N LEU A 174 24.80 57.24 -16.18
CA LEU A 174 25.89 56.25 -16.12
C LEU A 174 26.95 56.62 -15.07
N THR A 175 27.28 57.91 -14.97
CA THR A 175 28.17 58.43 -13.92
C THR A 175 27.58 58.15 -12.54
N GLU A 176 26.31 58.50 -12.35
CA GLU A 176 25.59 58.24 -11.10
C GLU A 176 25.47 56.73 -10.82
N ALA A 177 25.38 55.87 -11.84
CA ALA A 177 25.36 54.42 -11.68
C ALA A 177 26.72 53.84 -11.25
N GLY A 178 27.80 54.62 -11.33
CA GLY A 178 29.16 54.21 -10.94
C GLY A 178 29.97 53.58 -12.08
N VAL A 179 29.64 53.90 -13.34
CA VAL A 179 30.44 53.50 -14.50
C VAL A 179 31.73 54.32 -14.54
N ALA A 180 32.87 53.64 -14.67
CA ALA A 180 34.20 54.28 -14.59
C ALA A 180 34.49 55.23 -15.76
N ASP A 181 34.06 54.88 -16.97
CA ASP A 181 34.16 55.71 -18.18
C ASP A 181 32.81 55.77 -18.93
N PRO A 182 31.94 56.72 -18.56
CA PRO A 182 30.64 56.90 -19.21
C PRO A 182 30.75 57.30 -20.69
N ALA A 183 31.78 58.05 -21.06
CA ALA A 183 31.96 58.53 -22.43
C ALA A 183 32.33 57.39 -23.37
N ALA A 184 33.24 56.49 -22.95
CA ALA A 184 33.55 55.27 -23.69
C ALA A 184 32.34 54.34 -23.83
N ALA A 185 31.51 54.22 -22.78
CA ALA A 185 30.28 53.42 -22.82
C ALA A 185 29.26 53.95 -23.83
N VAL A 186 29.11 55.28 -23.94
CA VAL A 186 28.25 55.92 -24.94
C VAL A 186 28.82 55.76 -26.34
N ALA A 187 30.13 55.98 -26.53
CA ALA A 187 30.79 55.80 -27.83
C ALA A 187 30.71 54.34 -28.34
N GLY A 188 30.80 53.36 -27.43
CA GLY A 188 30.67 51.94 -27.75
C GLY A 188 29.23 51.45 -27.97
N SER A 189 28.21 52.26 -27.70
CA SER A 189 26.80 51.83 -27.72
C SER A 189 26.16 51.65 -29.11
N GLY A 190 26.87 52.00 -30.20
CA GLY A 190 26.43 51.79 -31.59
C GLY A 190 25.42 52.82 -32.14
N ASP A 191 24.94 52.59 -33.37
CA ASP A 191 24.03 53.47 -34.14
C ASP A 191 22.54 53.25 -33.79
N PRO A 192 21.72 54.32 -33.67
CA PRO A 192 20.26 54.27 -33.43
C PRO A 192 19.41 53.47 -34.43
N ALA A 193 19.96 52.95 -35.53
CA ALA A 193 19.23 52.11 -36.50
C ALA A 193 18.51 50.87 -35.89
N HIS A 194 18.83 50.48 -34.66
CA HIS A 194 18.23 49.34 -33.94
C HIS A 194 17.16 49.74 -32.91
N ASP A 195 16.81 51.03 -32.81
CA ASP A 195 15.86 51.56 -31.81
C ASP A 195 14.44 50.97 -31.94
N SER A 196 14.03 50.56 -33.15
CA SER A 196 12.73 49.91 -33.39
C SER A 196 12.63 48.53 -32.73
N LEU A 197 13.74 47.79 -32.61
CA LEU A 197 13.80 46.47 -31.97
C LEU A 197 13.58 46.57 -30.45
N PHE A 198 13.97 47.68 -29.84
CA PHE A 198 13.74 47.97 -28.42
C PHE A 198 12.28 48.29 -28.08
N ALA A 199 11.44 48.59 -29.08
CA ALA A 199 10.02 48.83 -28.91
C ALA A 199 9.15 47.64 -29.34
N SER A 200 9.74 46.60 -29.94
CA SER A 200 8.99 45.42 -30.44
C SER A 200 8.21 44.74 -29.29
N PRO A 201 6.91 44.43 -29.49
CA PRO A 201 6.08 43.73 -28.51
C PRO A 201 6.39 42.22 -28.45
N GLU A 202 7.15 41.69 -29.42
CA GLU A 202 7.63 40.30 -29.38
C GLU A 202 8.60 40.07 -28.22
N PHE A 203 9.23 41.14 -27.73
CA PHE A 203 10.18 41.14 -26.63
C PHE A 203 9.56 41.76 -25.38
N ASP A 204 8.86 40.94 -24.60
CA ASP A 204 8.36 41.31 -23.28
C ASP A 204 8.83 40.31 -22.21
N PRO A 205 9.78 40.70 -21.32
CA PRO A 205 10.25 39.83 -20.25
C PRO A 205 9.16 39.52 -19.19
N CYS A 206 8.03 40.24 -19.19
CA CYS A 206 6.90 39.97 -18.31
C CYS A 206 5.98 38.84 -18.82
N VAL A 207 6.11 38.41 -20.09
CA VAL A 207 5.31 37.30 -20.65
C VAL A 207 6.04 35.98 -20.46
N LEU A 208 5.69 35.25 -19.40
CA LEU A 208 6.33 33.99 -19.00
C LEU A 208 5.40 32.78 -19.15
N GLN A 209 5.95 31.67 -19.64
CA GLN A 209 5.27 30.37 -19.71
C GLN A 209 5.72 29.48 -18.54
N ALA A 210 4.77 28.93 -17.79
CA ALA A 210 5.05 27.89 -16.82
C ALA A 210 5.17 26.53 -17.52
N ARG A 211 6.31 25.86 -17.38
CA ARG A 211 6.52 24.48 -17.88
C ARG A 211 7.05 23.57 -16.78
N PRO A 212 6.77 22.26 -16.83
CA PRO A 212 7.29 21.31 -15.85
C PRO A 212 8.82 21.30 -15.84
N THR A 213 9.40 21.16 -14.65
CA THR A 213 10.85 20.96 -14.49
C THR A 213 11.31 19.63 -15.11
N ASP A 214 12.54 19.59 -15.65
CA ASP A 214 13.10 18.39 -16.30
C ASP A 214 13.10 17.16 -15.34
N LEU A 215 12.11 16.29 -15.54
CA LEU A 215 11.79 15.15 -14.68
C LEU A 215 12.90 14.09 -14.69
N LEU A 216 13.69 14.00 -15.77
CA LEU A 216 14.76 13.01 -15.92
C LEU A 216 16.03 13.42 -15.17
N ARG A 217 16.29 14.72 -15.05
CA ARG A 217 17.42 15.24 -14.27
C ARG A 217 17.20 15.09 -12.77
N ARG A 218 15.96 15.25 -12.31
CA ARG A 218 15.56 15.07 -10.90
C ARG A 218 15.82 13.65 -10.42
N ARG A 219 15.50 12.64 -11.24
CA ARG A 219 15.71 11.20 -10.92
C ARG A 219 17.20 10.82 -10.83
N ARG A 220 18.08 11.51 -11.56
CA ARG A 220 19.54 11.28 -11.49
C ARG A 220 20.16 11.98 -10.27
N LEU A 221 19.76 13.21 -9.96
CA LEU A 221 20.31 13.98 -8.85
C LEU A 221 19.85 13.47 -7.47
N THR A 222 18.63 12.93 -7.34
CA THR A 222 18.20 12.27 -6.09
C THR A 222 19.02 11.02 -5.81
N ARG A 223 19.34 10.23 -6.84
CA ARG A 223 20.19 9.04 -6.69
C ARG A 223 21.63 9.39 -6.29
N ALA A 224 22.18 10.47 -6.84
CA ALA A 224 23.51 10.95 -6.46
C ALA A 224 23.55 11.56 -5.04
N GLY A 225 22.51 12.28 -4.63
CA GLY A 225 22.41 12.88 -3.28
C GLY A 225 22.30 11.84 -2.16
N ILE A 226 21.61 10.72 -2.42
CA ILE A 226 21.49 9.61 -1.45
C ILE A 226 22.86 8.93 -1.23
N ALA A 227 23.67 8.79 -2.27
CA ALA A 227 25.01 8.20 -2.17
C ALA A 227 25.99 9.10 -1.40
N ALA A 228 25.96 10.42 -1.64
CA ALA A 228 26.82 11.36 -0.92
C ALA A 228 26.41 11.54 0.55
N GLY A 229 25.11 11.47 0.86
CA GLY A 229 24.61 11.50 2.24
C GLY A 229 24.99 10.26 3.05
N ALA A 230 25.03 9.08 2.43
CA ALA A 230 25.46 7.85 3.08
C ALA A 230 26.96 7.87 3.46
N ALA A 231 27.82 8.45 2.60
CA ALA A 231 29.26 8.54 2.88
C ALA A 231 29.58 9.51 4.03
N LEU A 232 28.92 10.67 4.09
CA LEU A 232 29.11 11.63 5.18
C LEU A 232 28.53 11.15 6.52
N ALA A 233 27.45 10.36 6.49
CA ALA A 233 26.88 9.75 7.69
C ALA A 233 27.81 8.68 8.31
N VAL A 234 28.54 7.92 7.48
CA VAL A 234 29.52 6.93 7.96
C VAL A 234 30.76 7.60 8.56
N CYS A 235 31.25 8.70 7.96
CA CYS A 235 32.38 9.45 8.51
C CYS A 235 32.01 10.25 9.78
N GLY A 236 30.77 10.73 9.89
CA GLY A 236 30.27 11.39 11.11
C GLY A 236 30.04 10.42 12.28
N ALA A 237 29.60 9.19 12.00
CA ALA A 237 29.29 8.19 13.03
C ALA A 237 30.53 7.62 13.76
N LEU A 238 31.72 7.72 13.17
CA LEU A 238 32.96 7.23 13.78
C LEU A 238 33.66 8.25 14.71
N LEU A 239 33.28 9.53 14.67
CA LEU A 239 33.98 10.62 15.38
C LEU A 239 33.20 11.25 16.55
N ALA A 240 31.96 10.85 16.81
CA ALA A 240 31.08 11.48 17.82
C ALA A 240 30.43 10.50 18.80
N LEU A 241 31.14 9.46 19.25
CA LEU A 241 30.68 8.64 20.38
C LEU A 241 31.17 9.24 21.71
N PRO A 242 30.26 9.88 22.45
CA PRO A 242 30.00 9.46 23.82
C PRO A 242 28.54 9.01 23.97
N GLY A 243 28.35 7.98 24.80
CA GLY A 243 27.14 7.18 24.89
C GLY A 243 25.87 7.89 25.39
N GLY A 244 24.72 7.29 25.03
CA GLY A 244 23.38 7.50 25.62
C GLY A 244 22.78 8.90 25.44
N GLY A 245 21.60 9.14 24.88
CA GLY A 245 20.47 8.34 24.41
C GLY A 245 19.43 9.36 23.88
N TRP A 246 18.32 8.90 23.26
CA TRP A 246 17.20 9.79 22.94
C TRP A 246 15.89 9.18 23.44
N GLY A 247 15.33 9.81 24.48
CA GLY A 247 13.93 9.71 24.90
C GLY A 247 13.74 9.03 26.25
N SER A 248 13.43 9.83 27.28
CA SER A 248 12.99 9.40 28.61
C SER A 248 11.87 8.35 28.55
N ASP A 249 12.07 7.24 29.28
CA ASP A 249 11.06 6.28 29.76
C ASP A 249 9.65 6.40 29.17
N GLY A 250 9.51 5.99 27.91
CA GLY A 250 8.23 5.71 27.27
C GLY A 250 8.17 4.22 26.89
N PRO A 251 7.00 3.56 26.93
CA PRO A 251 6.87 2.10 26.76
C PRO A 251 7.24 1.57 25.35
N ALA A 252 7.66 2.43 24.42
CA ALA A 252 8.05 2.02 23.09
C ALA A 252 9.51 1.51 23.09
N ALA A 253 9.67 0.18 23.15
CA ALA A 253 10.92 -0.55 23.03
C ALA A 253 11.67 -0.23 21.70
N PRO A 254 12.99 -0.52 21.60
CA PRO A 254 13.77 -0.33 20.38
C PRO A 254 13.16 -1.04 19.15
N PRO A 255 13.53 -0.64 17.91
CA PRO A 255 13.09 -1.32 16.68
C PRO A 255 13.26 -2.83 16.81
N TYR A 256 12.32 -3.65 16.28
CA TYR A 256 12.32 -5.12 16.39
C TYR A 256 13.71 -5.73 16.14
N ALA A 257 14.46 -5.21 15.17
CA ALA A 257 15.81 -5.65 14.83
C ALA A 257 16.92 -5.39 15.88
N ARG A 258 16.62 -4.75 17.02
CA ARG A 258 17.53 -4.52 18.17
C ARG A 258 16.96 -5.04 19.48
N ASN A 259 15.86 -5.80 19.42
CA ASN A 259 15.32 -6.49 20.58
C ASN A 259 16.01 -7.85 20.70
N ALA A 260 16.62 -8.15 21.85
CA ALA A 260 17.35 -9.40 22.05
C ALA A 260 16.50 -10.67 21.83
N ALA A 261 15.20 -10.63 22.15
CA ALA A 261 14.29 -11.76 21.91
C ALA A 261 14.00 -11.93 20.40
N ALA A 262 13.91 -10.82 19.66
CA ALA A 262 13.78 -10.85 18.20
C ALA A 262 15.08 -11.34 17.53
N GLU A 263 16.25 -10.93 18.01
CA GLU A 263 17.53 -11.44 17.51
C GLU A 263 17.69 -12.95 17.75
N GLN A 264 17.33 -13.42 18.95
CA GLN A 264 17.28 -14.84 19.28
C GLN A 264 16.29 -15.60 18.40
N ALA A 265 15.18 -14.98 17.99
CA ALA A 265 14.22 -15.60 17.08
C ALA A 265 14.79 -15.85 15.67
N LEU A 266 15.88 -15.17 15.29
CA LEU A 266 16.56 -15.34 14.00
C LEU A 266 17.78 -16.26 14.08
N ASP A 267 18.14 -16.73 15.27
CA ASP A 267 19.25 -17.65 15.47
C ASP A 267 18.78 -19.11 15.25
N PRO A 268 19.27 -19.82 14.20
CA PRO A 268 18.91 -21.22 13.98
C PRO A 268 19.34 -22.13 15.15
N GLY A 269 20.34 -21.74 15.95
CA GLY A 269 20.77 -22.46 17.15
C GLY A 269 19.82 -22.32 18.34
N LYS A 270 18.85 -21.40 18.28
CA LYS A 270 17.82 -21.19 19.30
C LYS A 270 16.46 -21.80 18.95
N LEU A 271 16.33 -22.38 17.75
CA LEU A 271 15.11 -23.09 17.35
C LEU A 271 14.71 -24.12 18.40
N VAL A 272 13.44 -24.09 18.79
CA VAL A 272 12.89 -25.08 19.72
C VAL A 272 12.78 -26.42 18.98
N ARG A 273 13.24 -27.50 19.63
CA ARG A 273 13.11 -28.86 19.13
C ARG A 273 12.44 -29.70 20.19
N ALA A 274 11.21 -30.13 19.94
CA ALA A 274 10.54 -31.07 20.83
C ALA A 274 11.31 -32.39 20.84
N ALA A 275 11.46 -32.99 22.03
CA ALA A 275 12.09 -34.29 22.15
C ALA A 275 11.34 -35.33 21.30
N PRO A 276 12.03 -36.28 20.63
CA PRO A 276 11.41 -37.21 19.67
C PRO A 276 10.18 -37.98 20.18
N ALA A 277 10.13 -38.27 21.48
CA ALA A 277 9.04 -39.01 22.12
C ALA A 277 8.12 -38.14 23.02
N LEU A 278 8.27 -36.81 23.02
CA LEU A 278 7.51 -35.90 23.90
C LEU A 278 5.99 -36.10 23.75
N TRP A 279 5.52 -36.29 22.51
CA TRP A 279 4.12 -36.51 22.20
C TRP A 279 3.49 -37.73 22.89
N ARG A 280 4.29 -38.71 23.35
CA ARG A 280 3.77 -39.90 24.06
C ARG A 280 3.35 -39.59 25.49
N THR A 281 3.95 -38.58 26.11
CA THR A 281 3.74 -38.25 27.53
C THR A 281 3.17 -36.85 27.73
N SER A 282 3.16 -36.02 26.70
CA SER A 282 2.62 -34.66 26.73
C SER A 282 1.11 -34.69 26.91
N SER A 283 0.59 -33.85 27.81
CA SER A 283 -0.84 -33.56 27.91
C SER A 283 -1.35 -32.70 26.74
N ARG A 284 -0.45 -32.00 26.04
CA ARG A 284 -0.75 -31.29 24.80
C ARG A 284 -0.44 -32.18 23.60
N THR A 285 -1.45 -32.44 22.78
CA THR A 285 -1.34 -33.24 21.56
C THR A 285 -1.53 -32.36 20.32
N ASP A 286 -0.81 -31.25 20.26
CA ASP A 286 -0.85 -30.30 19.13
C ASP A 286 0.54 -30.15 18.48
N PHE A 287 0.72 -29.15 17.60
CA PHE A 287 2.00 -28.90 16.92
C PHE A 287 3.18 -28.66 17.88
N SER A 288 2.95 -28.23 19.12
CA SER A 288 4.01 -28.07 20.14
C SER A 288 4.68 -29.40 20.52
N ALA A 289 3.97 -30.52 20.38
CA ALA A 289 4.50 -31.84 20.70
C ALA A 289 5.20 -32.53 19.51
N TRP A 290 5.19 -31.91 18.33
CA TRP A 290 5.78 -32.49 17.12
C TRP A 290 7.32 -32.36 17.13
N PRO A 291 8.06 -33.47 17.04
CA PRO A 291 9.51 -33.40 16.91
C PRO A 291 9.92 -32.89 15.53
N ALA A 292 11.11 -32.28 15.45
CA ALA A 292 11.72 -31.93 14.17
C ALA A 292 12.02 -33.19 13.35
N ARG A 293 11.62 -33.21 12.07
CA ARG A 293 11.82 -34.34 11.14
C ARG A 293 12.41 -33.87 9.80
N GLY A 294 12.88 -34.80 8.98
CA GLY A 294 13.43 -34.53 7.65
C GLY A 294 14.96 -34.44 7.59
N ASP A 295 15.50 -34.68 6.40
CA ASP A 295 16.93 -34.83 6.11
C ASP A 295 17.75 -33.54 6.21
N ARG A 296 17.10 -32.38 6.32
CA ARG A 296 17.72 -31.05 6.47
C ARG A 296 17.42 -30.39 7.80
N ALA A 297 16.91 -31.16 8.78
CA ALA A 297 16.61 -30.65 10.11
C ALA A 297 17.81 -29.95 10.79
N ASP A 298 19.04 -30.31 10.43
CA ASP A 298 20.27 -29.74 11.03
C ASP A 298 21.05 -28.81 10.08
N ASP A 299 20.48 -28.47 8.91
CA ASP A 299 21.06 -27.54 7.94
C ASP A 299 20.96 -26.09 8.45
N ALA A 300 21.94 -25.66 9.24
CA ALA A 300 21.94 -24.34 9.87
C ALA A 300 21.89 -23.17 8.88
N GLU A 301 22.41 -23.34 7.66
CA GLU A 301 22.35 -22.30 6.63
C GLU A 301 20.95 -22.14 6.06
N LEU A 302 20.29 -23.27 5.73
CA LEU A 302 18.89 -23.29 5.31
C LEU A 302 17.99 -22.68 6.38
N LEU A 303 18.16 -23.09 7.64
CA LEU A 303 17.34 -22.62 8.76
C LEU A 303 17.53 -21.11 9.00
N ARG A 304 18.77 -20.62 8.91
CA ARG A 304 19.05 -19.18 9.00
C ARG A 304 18.37 -18.40 7.88
N ARG A 305 18.38 -18.92 6.64
CA ARG A 305 17.67 -18.30 5.50
C ARG A 305 16.16 -18.28 5.73
N ALA A 306 15.57 -19.41 6.15
CA ALA A 306 14.14 -19.51 6.42
C ALA A 306 13.69 -18.49 7.50
N LEU A 307 14.45 -18.37 8.60
CA LEU A 307 14.18 -17.39 9.65
C LEU A 307 14.34 -15.94 9.17
N ALA A 308 15.39 -15.66 8.39
CA ALA A 308 15.59 -14.33 7.81
C ALA A 308 14.46 -13.93 6.85
N VAL A 309 14.01 -14.85 6.00
CA VAL A 309 12.89 -14.64 5.07
C VAL A 309 11.58 -14.45 5.83
N TRP A 310 11.32 -15.24 6.88
CA TRP A 310 10.15 -15.03 7.74
C TRP A 310 10.16 -13.64 8.36
N ALA A 311 11.29 -13.22 8.93
CA ALA A 311 11.37 -11.93 9.60
C ALA A 311 11.21 -10.74 8.64
N ARG A 312 11.81 -10.83 7.45
CA ARG A 312 11.80 -9.79 6.43
C ARG A 312 11.83 -10.41 5.02
N PRO A 313 10.67 -10.78 4.46
CA PRO A 313 10.63 -11.37 3.13
C PRO A 313 11.11 -10.37 2.08
N GLY A 314 12.00 -10.81 1.19
CA GLY A 314 12.48 -10.01 0.06
C GLY A 314 11.40 -9.87 -1.02
N SER A 315 11.56 -8.91 -1.94
CA SER A 315 10.58 -8.67 -3.01
C SER A 315 10.40 -9.82 -4.01
N SER A 316 11.32 -10.78 -4.03
CA SER A 316 11.25 -12.00 -4.84
C SER A 316 10.60 -13.18 -4.13
N VAL A 317 10.22 -13.03 -2.85
CA VAL A 317 9.56 -14.09 -2.06
C VAL A 317 8.05 -13.97 -2.23
N VAL A 318 7.40 -15.06 -2.62
CA VAL A 318 5.94 -15.13 -2.67
C VAL A 318 5.42 -15.35 -1.26
N VAL A 319 4.71 -14.37 -0.72
CA VAL A 319 4.13 -14.47 0.62
C VAL A 319 2.63 -14.74 0.50
N SER A 320 2.16 -15.80 1.17
CA SER A 320 0.74 -16.11 1.28
C SER A 320 0.35 -16.26 2.75
N ALA A 321 -0.86 -15.82 3.11
CA ALA A 321 -1.38 -15.98 4.46
C ALA A 321 -2.83 -16.43 4.38
N THR A 322 -3.13 -17.50 5.11
CA THR A 322 -4.50 -17.94 5.34
C THR A 322 -5.29 -16.79 5.99
N PRO A 323 -6.56 -16.53 5.62
CA PRO A 323 -7.31 -15.40 6.17
C PRO A 323 -7.24 -15.31 7.69
N GLY A 324 -7.04 -14.10 8.21
CA GLY A 324 -6.90 -13.82 9.65
C GLY A 324 -5.60 -14.32 10.29
N THR A 325 -4.61 -14.73 9.50
CA THR A 325 -3.27 -15.06 9.97
C THR A 325 -2.36 -13.84 9.83
N PRO A 326 -1.79 -13.29 10.92
CA PRO A 326 -0.81 -12.21 10.83
C PRO A 326 0.45 -12.69 10.08
N PRO A 327 0.97 -11.97 9.06
CA PRO A 327 2.19 -12.34 8.33
C PRO A 327 3.48 -11.75 8.96
N GLY A 328 3.42 -11.29 10.21
CA GLY A 328 4.54 -10.63 10.89
C GLY A 328 5.73 -11.56 11.20
N PRO A 329 6.84 -11.02 11.74
CA PRO A 329 7.99 -11.83 12.14
C PRO A 329 7.65 -12.76 13.32
N PRO A 330 8.47 -13.78 13.62
CA PRO A 330 8.24 -14.66 14.77
C PRO A 330 8.31 -13.87 16.10
N MET A 331 7.48 -14.24 17.07
CA MET A 331 7.43 -13.56 18.38
C MET A 331 8.56 -13.98 19.34
N GLY A 332 9.32 -15.01 18.99
CA GLY A 332 10.42 -15.60 19.72
C GLY A 332 11.00 -16.77 18.91
N PRO A 333 11.98 -17.52 19.42
CA PRO A 333 12.55 -18.67 18.72
C PRO A 333 11.45 -19.70 18.38
N PRO A 334 11.16 -19.92 17.09
CA PRO A 334 10.10 -20.84 16.70
C PRO A 334 10.56 -22.29 16.86
N GLN A 335 9.59 -23.20 16.96
CA GLN A 335 9.82 -24.63 16.93
C GLN A 335 10.02 -25.13 15.51
N LEU A 336 11.03 -25.97 15.30
CA LEU A 336 11.22 -26.68 14.03
C LEU A 336 10.33 -27.93 14.01
N LEU A 337 9.44 -28.01 13.01
CA LEU A 337 8.59 -29.17 12.77
C LEU A 337 9.19 -30.09 11.70
N PHE A 338 9.73 -29.51 10.63
CA PHE A 338 10.30 -30.25 9.52
C PHE A 338 11.31 -29.41 8.75
N ALA A 339 12.38 -30.02 8.26
CA ALA A 339 13.17 -29.47 7.17
C ALA A 339 13.69 -30.59 6.28
N GLY A 340 13.40 -30.51 4.98
CA GLY A 340 13.85 -31.55 4.06
C GLY A 340 13.50 -31.29 2.60
N ALA A 341 14.06 -32.12 1.73
CA ALA A 341 13.81 -32.03 0.30
C ALA A 341 12.48 -32.71 -0.08
N VAL A 342 11.56 -31.95 -0.70
CA VAL A 342 10.23 -32.41 -1.09
C VAL A 342 9.98 -32.02 -2.55
N ASP A 343 9.77 -33.03 -3.40
CA ASP A 343 9.67 -32.85 -4.86
C ASP A 343 10.86 -32.02 -5.38
N GLN A 344 10.64 -30.87 -6.04
CA GLN A 344 11.69 -29.99 -6.59
C GLN A 344 12.09 -28.84 -5.64
N ALA A 345 11.63 -28.85 -4.39
CA ALA A 345 11.89 -27.81 -3.39
C ALA A 345 12.58 -28.36 -2.14
N VAL A 346 13.18 -27.46 -1.36
CA VAL A 346 13.56 -27.67 0.03
C VAL A 346 12.55 -26.93 0.88
N VAL A 347 11.92 -27.62 1.82
CA VAL A 347 10.81 -27.11 2.63
C VAL A 347 11.21 -27.07 4.09
N VAL A 348 10.89 -25.98 4.79
CA VAL A 348 11.03 -25.83 6.24
C VAL A 348 9.66 -25.48 6.82
N LEU A 349 9.21 -26.23 7.81
CA LEU A 349 8.02 -25.95 8.61
C LEU A 349 8.42 -25.50 10.01
N LEU A 350 7.94 -24.33 10.40
CA LEU A 350 8.19 -23.72 11.71
C LEU A 350 6.87 -23.43 12.42
N TYR A 351 6.88 -23.44 13.75
CA TYR A 351 5.71 -23.15 14.58
C TYR A 351 6.07 -22.18 15.70
N ASP A 352 5.35 -21.06 15.83
CA ASP A 352 5.61 -20.03 16.87
C ASP A 352 4.66 -20.09 18.06
N GLY A 353 3.83 -21.13 18.16
CA GLY A 353 2.80 -21.26 19.20
C GLY A 353 1.42 -20.74 18.79
N LEU A 354 1.32 -19.94 17.71
CA LEU A 354 0.05 -19.41 17.19
C LEU A 354 -0.19 -19.81 15.73
N ARG A 355 0.87 -19.99 14.95
CA ARG A 355 0.80 -20.28 13.52
C ARG A 355 1.93 -21.21 13.10
N VAL A 356 1.63 -21.99 12.06
CA VAL A 356 2.64 -22.71 11.30
C VAL A 356 3.05 -21.86 10.10
N VAL A 357 4.35 -21.82 9.84
CA VAL A 357 4.95 -21.12 8.71
C VAL A 357 5.72 -22.11 7.86
N ARG A 358 5.42 -22.11 6.55
CA ARG A 358 6.12 -22.92 5.56
C ARG A 358 7.00 -22.03 4.72
N TYR A 359 8.31 -22.25 4.81
CA TYR A 359 9.27 -21.73 3.85
C TYR A 359 9.58 -22.80 2.80
N ALA A 360 9.59 -22.44 1.53
CA ALA A 360 9.99 -23.34 0.46
C ALA A 360 10.89 -22.60 -0.54
N GLU A 361 12.06 -23.16 -0.84
CA GLU A 361 12.95 -22.68 -1.90
C GLU A 361 13.20 -23.79 -2.94
N PRO A 362 13.45 -23.47 -4.23
CA PRO A 362 13.87 -24.48 -5.18
C PRO A 362 15.14 -25.20 -4.71
N ARG A 363 15.34 -26.45 -5.15
CA ARG A 363 16.59 -27.18 -4.85
C ARG A 363 17.85 -26.47 -5.35
N ALA A 364 17.73 -25.67 -6.41
CA ALA A 364 18.82 -24.89 -6.98
C ALA A 364 18.48 -23.39 -6.96
N GLY A 365 19.22 -22.63 -6.14
CA GLY A 365 19.01 -21.20 -5.96
C GLY A 365 17.79 -20.86 -5.11
N THR A 366 17.50 -19.56 -4.98
CA THR A 366 16.43 -19.02 -4.11
C THR A 366 15.35 -18.25 -4.86
N ALA A 367 15.45 -18.19 -6.20
CA ALA A 367 14.48 -17.51 -7.05
C ALA A 367 13.15 -18.28 -7.06
N GLY A 368 12.06 -17.65 -6.66
CA GLY A 368 10.77 -18.32 -6.51
C GLY A 368 10.55 -18.96 -5.12
N ALA A 369 11.34 -18.56 -4.12
CA ALA A 369 11.05 -18.92 -2.73
C ALA A 369 9.66 -18.44 -2.29
N ALA A 370 8.98 -19.25 -1.49
CA ALA A 370 7.65 -18.97 -0.96
C ALA A 370 7.64 -19.04 0.56
N LEU A 371 6.75 -18.24 1.16
CA LEU A 371 6.50 -18.18 2.58
C LEU A 371 5.00 -18.18 2.83
N ASP A 372 4.48 -19.28 3.37
CA ASP A 372 3.06 -19.46 3.65
C ASP A 372 2.77 -19.44 5.14
N PHE A 373 1.76 -18.69 5.55
CA PHE A 373 1.31 -18.57 6.93
C PHE A 373 -0.05 -19.24 7.14
N ALA A 374 -0.15 -20.09 8.16
CA ALA A 374 -1.44 -20.61 8.61
C ALA A 374 -1.58 -20.52 10.12
N ARG A 375 -2.67 -19.89 10.54
CA ARG A 375 -3.12 -19.84 11.93
C ARG A 375 -3.45 -21.24 12.44
N THR A 376 -3.00 -21.58 13.64
CA THR A 376 -3.14 -22.90 14.26
C THR A 376 -3.32 -22.82 15.79
N ASP A 377 -3.68 -21.67 16.33
CA ASP A 377 -4.00 -21.53 17.75
C ASP A 377 -5.23 -22.36 18.12
N GLY A 378 -5.20 -22.94 19.32
CA GLY A 378 -6.25 -23.87 19.76
C GLY A 378 -6.25 -25.22 19.03
N ALA A 379 -5.18 -25.55 18.30
CA ALA A 379 -5.02 -26.88 17.72
C ALA A 379 -5.02 -27.97 18.82
N SER A 380 -5.50 -29.14 18.48
CA SER A 380 -5.53 -30.34 19.32
C SER A 380 -5.15 -31.56 18.50
N SER A 381 -5.16 -32.77 19.08
CA SER A 381 -4.93 -34.03 18.35
C SER A 381 -5.86 -34.20 17.16
N ASP A 382 -7.01 -33.53 17.20
CA ASP A 382 -8.03 -33.61 16.17
C ASP A 382 -7.74 -32.76 14.93
N THR A 383 -7.05 -31.63 15.10
CA THR A 383 -6.78 -30.69 14.00
C THR A 383 -5.29 -30.58 13.66
N ALA A 384 -4.39 -30.97 14.58
CA ALA A 384 -2.95 -31.08 14.35
C ALA A 384 -2.58 -32.45 13.79
N THR A 385 -3.22 -32.86 12.69
CA THR A 385 -3.08 -34.21 12.11
C THR A 385 -2.16 -34.26 10.90
N ALA A 386 -2.17 -33.22 10.06
CA ALA A 386 -1.34 -33.13 8.87
C ALA A 386 -1.08 -31.68 8.41
N LEU A 387 0.13 -31.43 7.91
CA LEU A 387 0.55 -30.18 7.28
C LEU A 387 0.99 -30.43 5.84
N VAL A 388 0.65 -29.54 4.93
CA VAL A 388 1.03 -29.65 3.52
C VAL A 388 2.50 -29.27 3.33
N LEU A 389 3.26 -30.14 2.69
CA LEU A 389 4.67 -29.89 2.35
C LEU A 389 4.82 -29.33 0.94
N SER A 390 4.06 -29.84 -0.02
CA SER A 390 4.11 -29.41 -1.41
C SER A 390 2.75 -29.54 -2.08
N ARG A 391 2.51 -28.64 -3.05
CA ARG A 391 1.50 -28.80 -4.10
C ARG A 391 2.19 -28.61 -5.45
N THR A 392 2.25 -29.65 -6.26
CA THR A 392 2.95 -29.63 -7.55
C THR A 392 2.25 -30.57 -8.52
N ASP A 393 2.02 -30.12 -9.74
CA ASP A 393 1.37 -30.90 -10.82
C ASP A 393 0.03 -31.53 -10.41
N GLY A 394 -0.77 -30.80 -9.63
CA GLY A 394 -2.06 -31.28 -9.11
C GLY A 394 -1.96 -32.28 -7.97
N ASN A 395 -0.76 -32.62 -7.50
CA ASN A 395 -0.55 -33.49 -6.36
C ASN A 395 -0.27 -32.69 -5.08
N VAL A 396 -0.61 -33.29 -3.93
CA VAL A 396 -0.32 -32.78 -2.60
C VAL A 396 0.48 -33.83 -1.81
N ARG A 397 1.44 -33.39 -1.00
CA ARG A 397 2.10 -34.21 0.00
C ARG A 397 1.90 -33.64 1.39
N TYR A 398 1.70 -34.52 2.36
CA TYR A 398 1.52 -34.15 3.76
C TYR A 398 2.68 -34.64 4.61
N LEU A 399 3.03 -33.84 5.62
CA LEU A 399 3.67 -34.28 6.85
C LEU A 399 2.58 -34.65 7.84
N THR A 400 2.51 -35.91 8.25
CA THR A 400 1.55 -36.37 9.26
C THR A 400 2.06 -36.13 10.68
N ALA A 401 1.14 -36.11 11.64
CA ALA A 401 1.47 -36.03 13.05
C ALA A 401 2.29 -37.25 13.51
N PRO A 402 3.14 -37.13 14.56
CA PRO A 402 4.05 -38.19 14.98
C PRO A 402 3.37 -39.42 15.60
N TRP A 403 2.10 -39.29 16.02
CA TRP A 403 1.28 -40.40 16.52
C TRP A 403 0.51 -41.14 15.42
N VAL A 404 0.59 -40.68 14.17
CA VAL A 404 -0.01 -41.38 13.02
C VAL A 404 0.79 -42.65 12.75
N THR A 405 0.08 -43.77 12.79
CA THR A 405 0.62 -45.13 12.57
C THR A 405 0.16 -45.72 11.25
N GLY A 406 -0.93 -45.21 10.67
CA GLY A 406 -1.45 -45.62 9.38
C GLY A 406 -2.02 -44.45 8.59
N ALA A 407 -1.91 -44.52 7.27
CA ALA A 407 -2.53 -43.57 6.36
C ALA A 407 -3.16 -44.32 5.19
N ALA A 408 -4.33 -43.89 4.73
CA ALA A 408 -4.98 -44.45 3.55
C ALA A 408 -5.69 -43.36 2.73
N LEU A 409 -5.63 -43.47 1.41
CA LEU A 409 -6.32 -42.59 0.47
C LEU A 409 -7.74 -43.09 0.24
N ARG A 410 -8.68 -42.15 0.17
CA ARG A 410 -10.10 -42.44 -0.08
C ARG A 410 -10.70 -41.43 -1.04
N ASP A 411 -11.39 -41.90 -2.07
CA ASP A 411 -12.25 -41.04 -2.89
C ASP A 411 -13.64 -40.94 -2.25
N LEU A 412 -14.03 -39.74 -1.82
CA LEU A 412 -15.32 -39.50 -1.17
C LEU A 412 -16.49 -39.81 -2.10
N LEU A 413 -16.33 -39.67 -3.43
CA LEU A 413 -17.40 -39.97 -4.39
C LEU A 413 -17.60 -41.48 -4.61
N LYS A 414 -16.71 -42.31 -4.05
CA LYS A 414 -16.76 -43.76 -4.14
C LYS A 414 -16.78 -44.39 -2.76
N PRO A 415 -17.84 -44.17 -1.97
CA PRO A 415 -17.86 -44.55 -0.56
C PRO A 415 -17.72 -46.06 -0.33
N GLY A 416 -18.14 -46.88 -1.29
CA GLY A 416 -18.02 -48.35 -1.25
C GLY A 416 -16.67 -48.91 -1.67
N GLU A 417 -15.77 -48.12 -2.27
CA GLU A 417 -14.41 -48.58 -2.55
C GLU A 417 -13.58 -48.59 -1.25
N ALA A 418 -12.74 -49.62 -1.10
CA ALA A 418 -11.84 -49.73 0.05
C ALA A 418 -10.76 -48.64 -0.02
N ALA A 419 -10.36 -48.11 1.14
CA ALA A 419 -9.29 -47.13 1.20
C ALA A 419 -7.95 -47.75 0.80
N ALA A 420 -7.17 -47.05 -0.02
CA ALA A 420 -5.88 -47.51 -0.49
C ALA A 420 -4.78 -47.14 0.52
N ALA A 421 -4.11 -48.14 1.10
CA ALA A 421 -3.05 -47.91 2.09
C ALA A 421 -1.90 -47.08 1.50
N LEU A 422 -1.43 -46.09 2.26
CA LEU A 422 -0.32 -45.21 1.90
C LEU A 422 0.92 -45.57 2.71
N LYS A 423 2.05 -45.74 2.03
CA LYS A 423 3.34 -45.95 2.68
C LYS A 423 3.96 -44.61 3.06
N LEU A 424 3.97 -44.31 4.35
CA LEU A 424 4.65 -43.13 4.89
C LEU A 424 6.17 -43.31 4.86
N THR A 425 6.91 -42.23 4.66
CA THR A 425 8.36 -42.21 4.91
C THR A 425 8.66 -42.33 6.41
N PRO A 426 9.91 -42.62 6.82
CA PRO A 426 10.29 -42.59 8.24
C PRO A 426 10.00 -41.26 8.95
N ASP A 427 10.00 -40.15 8.20
CA ASP A 427 9.66 -38.80 8.69
C ASP A 427 8.15 -38.53 8.77
N GLY A 428 7.29 -39.50 8.37
CA GLY A 428 5.84 -39.33 8.33
C GLY A 428 5.35 -38.55 7.11
N VAL A 429 6.08 -38.58 6.00
CA VAL A 429 5.67 -37.90 4.75
C VAL A 429 4.86 -38.85 3.88
N THR A 430 3.75 -38.38 3.32
CA THR A 430 2.94 -39.17 2.38
C THR A 430 3.60 -39.29 1.00
N PRO A 431 3.27 -40.33 0.20
CA PRO A 431 3.49 -40.27 -1.24
C PRO A 431 2.71 -39.08 -1.85
N PRO A 432 3.01 -38.68 -3.10
CA PRO A 432 2.19 -37.67 -3.78
C PRO A 432 0.77 -38.21 -3.95
N LEU A 433 -0.22 -37.41 -3.56
CA LEU A 433 -1.63 -37.74 -3.65
C LEU A 433 -2.29 -36.78 -4.63
N ALA A 434 -3.13 -37.27 -5.53
CA ALA A 434 -3.90 -36.41 -6.41
C ALA A 434 -4.78 -35.47 -5.56
N GLY A 435 -4.49 -34.17 -5.60
CA GLY A 435 -5.26 -33.15 -4.92
C GLY A 435 -6.62 -32.94 -5.59
N PRO A 436 -7.59 -32.33 -4.89
CA PRO A 436 -8.87 -32.00 -5.50
C PRO A 436 -8.67 -31.02 -6.67
N ALA A 437 -9.24 -31.36 -7.83
CA ALA A 437 -9.09 -30.57 -9.04
C ALA A 437 -9.59 -29.12 -8.80
N PRO A 438 -8.80 -28.09 -9.14
CA PRO A 438 -9.16 -26.69 -8.87
C PRO A 438 -10.31 -26.18 -9.74
N ALA A 439 -10.56 -26.79 -10.90
CA ALA A 439 -11.70 -26.50 -11.78
C ALA A 439 -12.06 -27.73 -12.60
N GLY A 440 -13.36 -27.94 -12.88
CA GLY A 440 -13.87 -29.03 -13.70
C GLY A 440 -15.09 -29.73 -13.11
N SER A 441 -15.56 -30.77 -13.78
CA SER A 441 -16.58 -31.68 -13.25
C SER A 441 -16.02 -32.45 -12.04
N CYS A 442 -16.68 -32.36 -10.90
CA CYS A 442 -16.34 -33.12 -9.69
C CYS A 442 -16.59 -34.61 -9.91
N THR A 443 -15.57 -35.32 -10.37
CA THR A 443 -15.60 -36.76 -10.69
C THR A 443 -14.86 -37.60 -9.66
N SER A 444 -14.04 -36.97 -8.82
CA SER A 444 -13.37 -37.55 -7.65
C SER A 444 -13.12 -36.47 -6.60
N TRP A 445 -13.13 -36.84 -5.34
CA TRP A 445 -12.64 -35.98 -4.26
C TRP A 445 -11.81 -36.80 -3.26
N ASN A 446 -10.50 -36.64 -3.31
CA ASN A 446 -9.58 -37.41 -2.47
C ASN A 446 -9.46 -36.82 -1.07
N ALA A 447 -9.62 -37.69 -0.07
CA ALA A 447 -9.35 -37.46 1.33
C ALA A 447 -8.37 -38.52 1.87
N VAL A 448 -7.70 -38.21 2.98
CA VAL A 448 -6.73 -39.09 3.62
C VAL A 448 -7.27 -39.50 4.99
N ALA A 449 -7.45 -40.79 5.20
CA ALA A 449 -7.72 -41.37 6.51
C ALA A 449 -6.38 -41.53 7.25
N LEU A 450 -6.25 -40.87 8.40
CA LEU A 450 -5.06 -40.90 9.25
C LEU A 450 -5.41 -41.63 10.56
N THR A 451 -4.81 -42.79 10.77
CA THR A 451 -5.02 -43.62 11.96
C THR A 451 -3.87 -43.42 12.94
N GLY A 452 -4.21 -43.07 14.18
CA GLY A 452 -3.28 -42.78 15.26
C GLY A 452 -4.03 -42.42 16.53
N ASP A 453 -3.36 -42.39 17.68
CA ASP A 453 -3.92 -41.97 18.98
C ASP A 453 -5.27 -42.63 19.41
N GLY A 454 -5.61 -43.78 18.84
CA GLY A 454 -6.87 -44.49 19.12
C GLY A 454 -8.05 -44.11 18.20
N ALA A 455 -7.85 -43.20 17.25
CA ALA A 455 -8.87 -42.78 16.30
C ALA A 455 -8.40 -42.82 14.84
N THR A 456 -9.34 -42.74 13.91
CA THR A 456 -9.06 -42.56 12.48
C THR A 456 -9.74 -41.30 12.00
N ARG A 457 -8.95 -40.29 11.64
CA ARG A 457 -9.44 -38.98 11.22
C ARG A 457 -9.34 -38.85 9.72
N LEU A 458 -10.45 -38.48 9.08
CA LEU A 458 -10.48 -38.19 7.66
C LEU A 458 -10.12 -36.72 7.44
N VAL A 459 -9.11 -36.44 6.61
CA VAL A 459 -8.68 -35.07 6.31
C VAL A 459 -8.65 -34.81 4.80
N THR A 460 -8.82 -33.56 4.40
CA THR A 460 -8.81 -33.17 2.97
C THR A 460 -8.00 -31.90 2.73
N ASP A 461 -7.51 -31.75 1.50
CA ASP A 461 -6.93 -30.50 1.03
C ASP A 461 -8.03 -29.47 0.70
N LEU A 462 -8.02 -28.32 1.38
CA LEU A 462 -8.84 -27.16 1.01
C LEU A 462 -8.02 -25.96 0.49
N GLY A 463 -6.76 -26.19 0.09
CA GLY A 463 -5.88 -25.17 -0.47
C GLY A 463 -5.02 -24.44 0.57
N GLU A 464 -5.00 -24.91 1.81
CA GLU A 464 -4.32 -24.26 2.95
C GLU A 464 -3.17 -25.10 3.50
N LEU A 465 -2.30 -24.51 4.33
CA LEU A 465 -1.17 -25.26 4.90
C LEU A 465 -1.63 -26.39 5.83
N THR A 466 -2.71 -26.18 6.59
CA THR A 466 -3.34 -27.21 7.42
C THR A 466 -4.35 -28.01 6.62
N ALA A 467 -4.34 -29.34 6.77
CA ALA A 467 -5.43 -30.17 6.24
C ALA A 467 -6.70 -29.98 7.08
N ALA A 468 -7.87 -29.95 6.42
CA ALA A 468 -9.14 -29.80 7.11
C ALA A 468 -9.69 -31.18 7.52
N ARG A 469 -10.09 -31.35 8.78
CA ARG A 469 -10.76 -32.58 9.26
C ARG A 469 -12.19 -32.63 8.74
N LEU A 470 -12.62 -33.80 8.27
CA LEU A 470 -14.01 -34.09 7.92
C LEU A 470 -14.65 -34.88 9.06
N THR A 471 -15.78 -34.40 9.55
CA THR A 471 -16.58 -35.05 10.59
C THR A 471 -18.03 -35.24 10.13
N ALA A 472 -18.78 -36.03 10.88
CA ALA A 472 -20.22 -36.12 10.69
C ALA A 472 -20.96 -36.13 12.03
N GLY A 473 -22.25 -35.84 12.02
CA GLY A 473 -23.11 -35.91 13.20
C GLY A 473 -23.72 -34.58 13.59
N ALA A 474 -24.57 -34.62 14.62
CA ALA A 474 -25.25 -33.43 15.12
C ALA A 474 -24.25 -32.45 15.75
N PRO A 475 -24.54 -31.14 15.76
CA PRO A 475 -23.62 -30.16 16.32
C PRO A 475 -23.39 -30.40 17.82
N GLY A 476 -22.14 -30.44 18.25
CA GLY A 476 -21.72 -30.81 19.61
C GLY A 476 -21.64 -32.32 19.89
N ALA A 477 -21.97 -33.16 18.91
CA ALA A 477 -21.85 -34.62 18.96
C ALA A 477 -21.22 -35.14 17.66
N GLU A 478 -20.27 -34.39 17.12
CA GLU A 478 -19.52 -34.76 15.92
C GLU A 478 -18.63 -35.98 16.18
N ARG A 479 -18.48 -36.80 15.15
CA ARG A 479 -17.68 -38.02 15.16
C ARG A 479 -16.85 -38.15 13.90
N ASP A 480 -15.82 -38.98 13.97
CA ASP A 480 -14.97 -39.30 12.84
C ASP A 480 -15.72 -40.07 11.75
N VAL A 481 -15.41 -39.75 10.50
CA VAL A 481 -15.99 -40.38 9.30
C VAL A 481 -15.32 -41.73 9.08
N THR A 482 -15.87 -42.76 9.71
CA THR A 482 -15.31 -44.13 9.67
C THR A 482 -16.30 -45.16 9.16
N GLU A 483 -17.59 -44.96 9.42
CA GLU A 483 -18.63 -45.90 9.02
C GLU A 483 -19.18 -45.61 7.60
N ALA A 484 -19.75 -46.64 6.99
CA ALA A 484 -20.30 -46.57 5.63
C ALA A 484 -21.41 -45.52 5.49
N ALA A 485 -22.16 -45.24 6.56
CA ALA A 485 -23.23 -44.24 6.55
C ALA A 485 -22.68 -42.81 6.40
N GLU A 486 -21.69 -42.40 7.20
CA GLU A 486 -21.05 -41.08 7.05
C GLU A 486 -20.42 -40.92 5.67
N LEU A 487 -19.72 -41.96 5.20
CA LEU A 487 -19.10 -41.96 3.88
C LEU A 487 -20.15 -41.81 2.78
N GLY A 488 -21.29 -42.48 2.94
CA GLY A 488 -22.47 -42.33 2.10
C GLY A 488 -22.96 -40.89 2.04
N ASP A 489 -23.11 -40.22 3.19
CA ASP A 489 -23.52 -38.81 3.24
C ASP A 489 -22.48 -37.91 2.56
N TRP A 490 -21.19 -38.06 2.91
CA TRP A 490 -20.09 -37.30 2.30
C TRP A 490 -20.02 -37.45 0.78
N SER A 491 -20.30 -38.64 0.23
CA SER A 491 -20.32 -38.87 -1.22
C SER A 491 -21.32 -37.99 -1.98
N ARG A 492 -22.37 -37.53 -1.30
CA ARG A 492 -23.43 -36.69 -1.89
C ARG A 492 -23.11 -35.20 -1.86
N ILE A 493 -22.18 -34.79 -1.00
CA ILE A 493 -21.87 -33.38 -0.72
C ILE A 493 -20.41 -33.00 -0.97
N ALA A 494 -19.50 -33.96 -1.20
CA ALA A 494 -18.07 -33.69 -1.39
C ALA A 494 -17.80 -32.67 -2.50
N CYS A 495 -18.63 -32.67 -3.55
CA CYS A 495 -18.53 -31.70 -4.65
C CYS A 495 -18.87 -30.25 -4.28
N LEU A 496 -19.35 -30.00 -3.07
CA LEU A 496 -19.56 -28.66 -2.54
C LEU A 496 -18.35 -28.13 -1.76
N LEU A 497 -17.38 -28.98 -1.41
CA LEU A 497 -16.15 -28.57 -0.70
C LEU A 497 -15.33 -27.47 -1.41
N PRO A 498 -15.30 -27.33 -2.76
CA PRO A 498 -14.68 -26.18 -3.42
C PRO A 498 -15.14 -24.82 -2.89
N SER A 499 -16.40 -24.70 -2.46
CA SER A 499 -16.98 -23.43 -2.01
C SER A 499 -16.45 -22.95 -0.64
N VAL A 500 -15.72 -23.79 0.08
CA VAL A 500 -15.11 -23.46 1.39
C VAL A 500 -13.57 -23.47 1.35
N ARG A 501 -12.97 -23.61 0.16
CA ARG A 501 -11.50 -23.61 0.00
C ARG A 501 -10.88 -22.25 0.32
N SER A 502 -9.67 -22.24 0.87
CA SER A 502 -8.86 -21.05 1.12
C SER A 502 -9.47 -20.03 2.09
N HIS A 503 -10.16 -20.49 3.14
CA HIS A 503 -10.84 -19.67 4.15
C HIS A 503 -10.34 -19.87 5.60
N GLY A 504 -9.25 -20.61 5.81
CA GLY A 504 -8.74 -20.99 7.13
C GLY A 504 -9.53 -22.11 7.78
N VAL A 505 -10.00 -23.09 7.02
CA VAL A 505 -10.90 -24.14 7.50
C VAL A 505 -10.11 -25.22 8.25
N ARG A 506 -10.43 -25.39 9.54
CA ARG A 506 -9.85 -26.45 10.40
C ARG A 506 -10.66 -27.74 10.35
N THR A 507 -11.98 -27.64 10.25
CA THR A 507 -12.91 -28.76 10.27
C THR A 507 -14.11 -28.46 9.38
N VAL A 508 -14.64 -29.48 8.69
CA VAL A 508 -15.95 -29.44 8.04
C VAL A 508 -16.81 -30.57 8.61
N ASN A 509 -17.92 -30.22 9.24
CA ASN A 509 -18.90 -31.19 9.75
C ASN A 509 -20.07 -31.35 8.79
N ALA A 510 -20.53 -32.59 8.58
CA ALA A 510 -21.74 -32.91 7.83
C ALA A 510 -22.85 -33.47 8.76
N TRP A 511 -24.01 -32.82 8.75
CA TRP A 511 -25.14 -33.19 9.60
C TRP A 511 -26.42 -33.38 8.81
N THR A 512 -26.91 -34.62 8.73
CA THR A 512 -28.25 -34.92 8.23
C THR A 512 -29.30 -34.54 9.29
N TYR A 513 -29.92 -33.37 9.14
CA TYR A 513 -30.79 -32.78 10.16
C TYR A 513 -32.27 -33.12 9.99
N ALA A 514 -32.70 -33.55 8.78
CA ALA A 514 -34.06 -34.01 8.53
C ALA A 514 -34.14 -35.00 7.37
N LYS A 515 -35.14 -35.89 7.42
CA LYS A 515 -35.60 -36.71 6.28
C LYS A 515 -37.05 -36.35 6.00
N GLN A 516 -37.39 -36.08 4.74
CA GLN A 516 -38.70 -35.58 4.34
C GLN A 516 -39.35 -36.49 3.30
N PRO A 517 -40.47 -37.15 3.61
CA PRO A 517 -41.32 -37.76 2.61
C PRO A 517 -41.77 -36.71 1.60
N LEU A 518 -41.59 -36.99 0.31
CA LEU A 518 -41.98 -36.09 -0.76
C LEU A 518 -43.46 -36.29 -1.12
N PRO A 519 -44.13 -35.22 -1.59
CA PRO A 519 -45.48 -35.33 -2.13
C PRO A 519 -45.60 -36.41 -3.20
N GLU A 520 -46.82 -36.89 -3.44
CA GLU A 520 -47.13 -37.85 -4.52
C GLU A 520 -46.42 -39.21 -4.40
N GLY A 521 -45.83 -39.52 -3.23
CA GLY A 521 -45.11 -40.78 -3.03
C GLY A 521 -43.75 -40.82 -3.73
N ASP A 522 -43.17 -39.66 -4.08
CA ASP A 522 -41.89 -39.54 -4.81
C ASP A 522 -40.64 -39.88 -3.97
N GLY A 523 -40.81 -40.66 -2.89
CA GLY A 523 -39.74 -41.13 -2.02
C GLY A 523 -39.46 -40.20 -0.82
N THR A 524 -38.29 -40.37 -0.21
CA THR A 524 -37.87 -39.60 0.98
C THR A 524 -36.58 -38.85 0.69
N ALA A 525 -36.64 -37.52 0.67
CA ALA A 525 -35.46 -36.67 0.56
C ALA A 525 -34.72 -36.58 1.89
N ALA A 526 -33.42 -36.27 1.83
CA ALA A 526 -32.62 -35.93 2.99
C ALA A 526 -32.22 -34.45 2.95
N TRP A 527 -32.16 -33.84 4.12
CA TRP A 527 -31.66 -32.49 4.31
C TRP A 527 -30.39 -32.55 5.14
N LEU A 528 -29.32 -31.98 4.59
CA LEU A 528 -28.00 -31.96 5.21
C LEU A 528 -27.61 -30.52 5.51
N CYS A 529 -26.77 -30.35 6.52
CA CYS A 529 -26.07 -29.11 6.74
C CYS A 529 -24.57 -29.38 6.85
N THR A 530 -23.77 -28.61 6.11
CA THR A 530 -22.32 -28.60 6.26
C THR A 530 -21.87 -27.33 6.94
N ARG A 531 -21.07 -27.45 8.00
CA ARG A 531 -20.44 -26.32 8.67
C ARG A 531 -18.92 -26.43 8.53
N ALA A 532 -18.33 -25.48 7.81
CA ALA A 532 -16.89 -25.30 7.72
C ALA A 532 -16.44 -24.30 8.79
N GLU A 533 -15.79 -24.82 9.83
CA GLU A 533 -15.27 -24.02 10.93
C GLU A 533 -13.87 -23.52 10.60
N THR A 534 -13.63 -22.25 10.89
CA THR A 534 -12.35 -21.59 10.62
C THR A 534 -11.49 -21.50 11.87
N TRP A 535 -10.18 -21.38 11.71
CA TRP A 535 -9.25 -21.07 12.81
C TRP A 535 -9.55 -19.73 13.49
N GLN A 536 -10.21 -18.79 12.80
CA GLN A 536 -10.63 -17.51 13.38
C GLN A 536 -11.89 -17.61 14.24
N GLY A 537 -12.77 -18.59 13.97
CA GLY A 537 -14.03 -18.80 14.68
C GLY A 537 -15.13 -17.76 14.45
N GLN A 538 -14.96 -16.82 13.51
CA GLN A 538 -15.96 -15.78 13.20
C GLN A 538 -16.42 -15.77 11.73
N ALA A 539 -15.72 -16.47 10.84
CA ALA A 539 -15.98 -16.48 9.40
C ALA A 539 -16.41 -17.87 8.91
N ASP A 540 -17.11 -18.61 9.78
CA ASP A 540 -17.52 -19.97 9.49
C ASP A 540 -18.57 -20.01 8.37
N ARG A 541 -18.45 -20.99 7.49
CA ARG A 541 -19.31 -21.12 6.30
C ARG A 541 -20.30 -22.24 6.52
N VAL A 542 -21.58 -21.92 6.44
CA VAL A 542 -22.68 -22.88 6.65
C VAL A 542 -23.44 -23.04 5.36
N GLN A 543 -23.78 -24.27 5.01
CA GLN A 543 -24.60 -24.57 3.84
C GLN A 543 -25.64 -25.62 4.21
N ALA A 544 -26.88 -25.39 3.81
CA ALA A 544 -27.94 -26.38 3.86
C ALA A 544 -28.12 -26.97 2.47
N GLN A 545 -28.25 -28.29 2.40
CA GLN A 545 -28.40 -29.04 1.16
C GLN A 545 -29.67 -29.88 1.16
N PHE A 546 -30.24 -30.03 -0.03
CA PHE A 546 -31.36 -30.91 -0.31
C PHE A 546 -30.91 -32.06 -1.21
N LEU A 547 -31.05 -33.29 -0.71
CA LEU A 547 -30.78 -34.51 -1.46
C LEU A 547 -32.10 -35.17 -1.85
N ALA A 548 -32.48 -35.02 -3.12
CA ALA A 548 -33.66 -35.68 -3.65
C ALA A 548 -33.48 -37.21 -3.74
N PRO A 549 -34.56 -38.00 -3.65
CA PRO A 549 -34.50 -39.46 -3.79
C PRO A 549 -33.85 -39.88 -5.10
N GLY A 550 -32.80 -40.71 -5.01
CA GLY A 550 -32.07 -41.22 -6.17
C GLY A 550 -31.13 -40.20 -6.85
N ALA A 551 -31.07 -38.95 -6.37
CA ALA A 551 -30.13 -37.97 -6.92
C ALA A 551 -28.67 -38.34 -6.58
N PRO A 552 -27.73 -38.17 -7.52
CA PRO A 552 -26.33 -38.52 -7.28
C PRO A 552 -25.66 -37.57 -6.29
N LEU A 553 -26.02 -36.28 -6.33
CA LEU A 553 -25.48 -35.21 -5.50
C LEU A 553 -26.60 -34.38 -4.87
N ALA A 554 -26.32 -33.79 -3.71
CA ALA A 554 -27.22 -32.86 -3.05
C ALA A 554 -27.15 -31.48 -3.71
N ALA A 555 -28.29 -30.81 -3.84
CA ALA A 555 -28.38 -29.43 -4.30
C ALA A 555 -28.20 -28.47 -3.13
N GLN A 556 -27.49 -27.35 -3.34
CA GLN A 556 -27.39 -26.29 -2.34
C GLN A 556 -28.75 -25.58 -2.21
N ALA A 557 -29.35 -25.63 -1.03
CA ALA A 557 -30.64 -25.00 -0.73
C ALA A 557 -30.48 -23.61 -0.10
N ALA A 558 -29.47 -23.45 0.78
CA ALA A 558 -29.14 -22.17 1.39
C ALA A 558 -27.66 -22.15 1.79
N LYS A 559 -27.10 -20.96 1.97
CA LYS A 559 -25.75 -20.74 2.48
C LYS A 559 -25.69 -19.49 3.35
N SER A 560 -24.72 -19.43 4.23
CA SER A 560 -24.44 -18.30 5.11
C SER A 560 -22.95 -18.24 5.45
N GLU A 561 -22.47 -17.04 5.75
CA GLU A 561 -21.09 -16.78 6.20
C GLU A 561 -21.13 -16.06 7.55
N GLY A 562 -20.29 -16.48 8.49
CA GLY A 562 -20.24 -15.92 9.85
C GLY A 562 -21.44 -16.32 10.72
N SER A 563 -22.20 -17.34 10.34
CA SER A 563 -23.36 -17.83 11.10
C SER A 563 -23.00 -18.90 12.13
N ALA A 564 -23.71 -18.88 13.27
CA ALA A 564 -23.61 -19.91 14.30
C ALA A 564 -24.41 -21.18 13.95
N ALA A 565 -25.26 -21.13 12.91
CA ALA A 565 -26.13 -22.23 12.51
C ALA A 565 -25.35 -23.52 12.25
N CYS A 566 -26.01 -24.65 12.51
CA CYS A 566 -25.41 -26.00 12.45
C CYS A 566 -24.15 -26.17 13.30
N GLY A 567 -23.90 -25.27 14.26
CA GLY A 567 -22.79 -25.32 15.20
C GLY A 567 -23.29 -25.55 16.63
N PRO A 568 -22.38 -25.83 17.57
CA PRO A 568 -22.75 -26.11 18.96
C PRO A 568 -23.43 -24.93 19.66
N ARG A 569 -23.24 -23.69 19.16
CA ARG A 569 -23.87 -22.48 19.69
C ARG A 569 -25.30 -22.26 19.17
N GLU A 570 -25.58 -22.71 17.96
CA GLU A 570 -26.89 -22.65 17.35
C GLU A 570 -27.12 -23.95 16.57
N PRO A 571 -27.47 -25.05 17.28
CA PRO A 571 -27.59 -26.39 16.68
C PRO A 571 -28.89 -26.55 15.89
N ARG A 572 -29.30 -25.50 15.17
CA ARG A 572 -30.54 -25.43 14.39
C ARG A 572 -30.28 -24.88 12.99
N VAL A 573 -31.12 -25.29 12.06
CA VAL A 573 -31.08 -24.83 10.66
C VAL A 573 -32.45 -25.00 10.03
N LEU A 574 -32.81 -24.09 9.13
CA LEU A 574 -34.01 -24.15 8.30
C LEU A 574 -33.63 -23.78 6.87
N ALA A 575 -34.03 -24.61 5.91
CA ALA A 575 -33.84 -24.36 4.49
C ALA A 575 -35.06 -24.82 3.68
N GLY A 576 -35.19 -24.26 2.48
CA GLY A 576 -36.26 -24.57 1.55
C GLY A 576 -35.76 -24.62 0.11
N VAL A 577 -36.45 -25.40 -0.72
CA VAL A 577 -36.22 -25.51 -2.17
C VAL A 577 -37.54 -25.47 -2.92
N LEU A 578 -37.51 -25.00 -4.15
CA LEU A 578 -38.58 -25.24 -5.12
C LEU A 578 -38.26 -26.56 -5.85
N TRP A 579 -39.15 -27.54 -5.74
CA TRP A 579 -38.96 -28.88 -6.26
C TRP A 579 -40.12 -29.29 -7.17
N LYS A 580 -39.80 -30.03 -8.23
CA LYS A 580 -40.77 -30.55 -9.19
C LYS A 580 -40.96 -32.05 -8.97
N SER A 581 -42.20 -32.48 -8.80
CA SER A 581 -42.56 -33.90 -8.71
C SER A 581 -42.39 -34.61 -10.04
N ARG A 582 -42.36 -35.94 -10.00
CA ARG A 582 -42.36 -36.80 -11.19
C ARG A 582 -43.61 -36.62 -12.03
N ALA A 583 -44.75 -36.28 -11.42
CA ALA A 583 -45.97 -35.91 -12.13
C ALA A 583 -45.96 -34.47 -12.69
N GLY A 584 -44.86 -33.74 -12.50
CA GLY A 584 -44.65 -32.41 -13.07
C GLY A 584 -45.22 -31.25 -12.24
N GLN A 585 -45.69 -31.51 -11.01
CA GLN A 585 -46.24 -30.50 -10.12
C GLN A 585 -45.12 -29.81 -9.32
N TRP A 586 -45.23 -28.51 -9.11
CA TRP A 586 -44.25 -27.73 -8.36
C TRP A 586 -44.65 -27.57 -6.90
N TYR A 587 -43.68 -27.72 -6.01
CA TYR A 587 -43.84 -27.61 -4.57
C TYR A 587 -42.71 -26.77 -3.97
N VAL A 588 -43.06 -25.91 -3.01
CA VAL A 588 -42.10 -25.44 -2.02
C VAL A 588 -41.96 -26.54 -0.98
N LEU A 589 -40.75 -27.08 -0.87
CA LEU A 589 -40.36 -27.99 0.20
C LEU A 589 -39.49 -27.23 1.20
N ALA A 590 -39.69 -27.46 2.48
CA ALA A 590 -38.78 -26.98 3.51
C ALA A 590 -38.66 -27.96 4.66
N ALA A 591 -37.48 -27.94 5.27
CA ALA A 591 -37.24 -28.66 6.50
C ALA A 591 -36.37 -27.84 7.46
N GLY A 592 -36.77 -27.89 8.72
CA GLY A 592 -35.98 -27.46 9.86
C GLY A 592 -35.39 -28.65 10.59
N SER A 593 -34.35 -28.42 11.38
CA SER A 593 -33.86 -29.38 12.37
C SER A 593 -34.90 -29.67 13.46
N ALA A 594 -34.63 -30.65 14.34
CA ALA A 594 -35.59 -31.14 15.34
C ALA A 594 -36.13 -30.07 16.31
N GLN A 595 -35.45 -28.93 16.44
CA GLN A 595 -35.85 -27.81 17.30
C GLN A 595 -37.04 -27.01 16.73
N PHE A 596 -37.43 -27.22 15.47
CA PHE A 596 -38.56 -26.52 14.85
C PHE A 596 -39.88 -27.26 15.15
N ALA A 597 -40.81 -26.55 15.78
CA ALA A 597 -42.15 -27.06 16.14
C ALA A 597 -43.19 -26.81 15.04
N SER A 598 -43.03 -25.77 14.23
CA SER A 598 -43.85 -25.54 13.04
C SER A 598 -43.12 -24.72 11.99
N LEU A 599 -43.50 -24.90 10.73
CA LEU A 599 -42.99 -24.14 9.59
C LEU A 599 -44.13 -23.43 8.86
N SER A 600 -43.83 -22.28 8.26
CA SER A 600 -44.76 -21.52 7.44
C SER A 600 -44.08 -20.92 6.22
N VAL A 601 -44.82 -20.81 5.14
CA VAL A 601 -44.42 -20.20 3.88
C VAL A 601 -45.45 -19.16 3.46
N SER A 602 -44.98 -18.04 2.95
CA SER A 602 -45.81 -16.96 2.39
C SER A 602 -45.09 -16.27 1.24
N GLY A 603 -45.82 -15.77 0.25
CA GLY A 603 -45.27 -14.97 -0.85
C GLY A 603 -45.61 -15.54 -2.23
N ALA A 604 -45.58 -14.71 -3.27
CA ALA A 604 -45.87 -15.08 -4.66
C ALA A 604 -47.17 -15.90 -4.86
N GLY A 605 -48.24 -15.57 -4.12
CA GLY A 605 -49.52 -16.29 -4.18
C GLY A 605 -49.53 -17.65 -3.47
N VAL A 606 -48.43 -18.02 -2.82
CA VAL A 606 -48.29 -19.23 -2.00
C VAL A 606 -48.47 -18.84 -0.53
N SER A 607 -49.30 -19.59 0.18
CA SER A 607 -49.45 -19.50 1.64
C SER A 607 -49.69 -20.89 2.19
N GLY A 608 -49.01 -21.24 3.27
CA GLY A 608 -49.21 -22.52 3.93
C GLY A 608 -48.43 -22.64 5.22
N SER A 609 -48.88 -23.53 6.10
CA SER A 609 -48.20 -23.87 7.33
C SER A 609 -48.30 -25.37 7.61
N ALA A 610 -47.34 -25.89 8.36
CA ALA A 610 -47.34 -27.27 8.81
C ALA A 610 -46.89 -27.34 10.26
N ASN A 611 -47.55 -28.21 11.03
CA ASN A 611 -47.09 -28.61 12.34
C ASN A 611 -45.91 -29.60 12.17
N GLY A 612 -44.84 -29.37 12.94
CA GLY A 612 -43.58 -30.09 12.82
C GLY A 612 -42.51 -29.33 12.01
N ASN A 613 -41.38 -29.99 11.79
CA ASN A 613 -40.19 -29.41 11.19
C ASN A 613 -40.11 -29.62 9.66
N ARG A 614 -41.22 -29.93 8.99
CA ARG A 614 -41.27 -30.21 7.55
C ARG A 614 -42.50 -29.55 6.92
N LEU A 615 -42.33 -29.03 5.72
CA LEU A 615 -43.36 -28.34 4.96
C LEU A 615 -43.29 -28.76 3.49
N ALA A 616 -44.47 -28.98 2.89
CA ALA A 616 -44.63 -29.17 1.47
C ALA A 616 -45.91 -28.46 1.02
N VAL A 617 -45.79 -27.44 0.19
CA VAL A 617 -46.93 -26.62 -0.28
C VAL A 617 -46.84 -26.50 -1.80
N LYS A 618 -47.95 -26.74 -2.50
CA LYS A 618 -48.02 -26.55 -3.96
C LYS A 618 -47.72 -25.09 -4.29
N ALA A 619 -46.93 -24.87 -5.33
CA ALA A 619 -46.50 -23.55 -5.75
C ALA A 619 -46.45 -23.46 -7.28
N PRO A 620 -46.57 -22.25 -7.87
CA PRO A 620 -46.29 -22.07 -9.28
C PRO A 620 -44.78 -22.26 -9.57
N GLU A 621 -44.47 -22.54 -10.84
CA GLU A 621 -43.07 -22.57 -11.30
C GLU A 621 -42.38 -21.23 -11.05
N GLY A 622 -41.15 -21.27 -10.54
CA GLY A 622 -40.36 -20.06 -10.24
C GLY A 622 -40.84 -19.25 -9.03
N ALA A 623 -41.74 -19.78 -8.18
CA ALA A 623 -42.22 -19.07 -7.00
C ALA A 623 -41.08 -18.63 -6.05
N GLN A 624 -41.07 -17.34 -5.71
CA GLN A 624 -40.20 -16.75 -4.70
C GLN A 624 -41.01 -16.59 -3.41
N VAL A 625 -40.58 -17.26 -2.34
CA VAL A 625 -41.34 -17.33 -1.09
C VAL A 625 -40.47 -17.01 0.11
N ASP A 626 -41.10 -16.45 1.13
CA ASP A 626 -40.54 -16.30 2.47
C ASP A 626 -40.92 -17.51 3.32
N LEU A 627 -39.91 -18.11 3.94
CA LEU A 627 -40.06 -19.24 4.83
C LEU A 627 -39.68 -18.81 6.25
N SER A 628 -40.47 -19.23 7.23
CA SER A 628 -40.19 -18.98 8.64
C SER A 628 -40.61 -20.17 9.49
N GLY A 629 -39.94 -20.33 10.63
CA GLY A 629 -40.23 -21.41 11.57
C GLY A 629 -40.46 -20.89 12.99
N LYS A 630 -41.23 -21.65 13.76
CA LYS A 630 -41.38 -21.49 15.21
C LYS A 630 -40.66 -22.63 15.90
N LEU A 631 -39.84 -22.31 16.90
CA LEU A 631 -39.11 -23.29 17.68
C LEU A 631 -39.99 -23.89 18.78
N THR A 632 -39.52 -24.98 19.39
CA THR A 632 -40.19 -25.65 20.52
C THR A 632 -40.37 -24.77 21.74
N ASP A 633 -39.51 -23.76 21.93
CA ASP A 633 -39.64 -22.74 22.99
C ASP A 633 -40.61 -21.59 22.62
N GLY A 634 -41.18 -21.63 21.42
CA GLY A 634 -42.12 -20.65 20.91
C GLY A 634 -41.51 -19.44 20.21
N SER A 635 -40.18 -19.29 20.24
CA SER A 635 -39.49 -18.22 19.51
C SER A 635 -39.54 -18.43 17.99
N LYS A 636 -39.41 -17.34 17.22
CA LYS A 636 -39.35 -17.41 15.76
C LYS A 636 -37.89 -17.54 15.30
N ALA A 637 -37.67 -18.37 14.29
CA ALA A 637 -36.37 -18.52 13.63
C ALA A 637 -36.54 -18.48 12.10
N GLY A 638 -35.60 -17.83 11.43
CA GLY A 638 -35.59 -17.67 9.98
C GLY A 638 -34.88 -18.79 9.25
N VAL A 639 -34.92 -18.73 7.92
CA VAL A 639 -34.08 -19.53 7.03
C VAL A 639 -32.61 -19.17 7.21
N LEU A 640 -31.72 -20.13 6.98
CA LEU A 640 -30.30 -19.87 6.78
C LEU A 640 -30.08 -18.84 5.65
N ARG A 641 -29.37 -17.75 5.93
CA ARG A 641 -29.05 -16.68 4.97
C ARG A 641 -27.66 -16.10 5.21
#